data_AF-K9GSN9-F1
#
_entry.id   AF-K9GSN9-F1
#
_cell.length_a   1.000
_cell.length_b   1.000
_cell.length_c   1.000
_cell.angle_alpha   90.00
_cell.angle_beta   90.00
_cell.angle_gamma   90.00
#
_symmetry.space_group_name_H-M   'P 1'
#
loop_
_entity.id
_entity.type
_entity.pdbx_description
1 polymer ?
#
loop_
_entity_poly.entity_id
_entity_poly.type
_entity_poly.pdbx_seq_one_letter_code
_entity_poly.pdbx_strand_id
1 'polypeptide(L)'
;MSGALYDFRYALLTSRSLLVLGHISLIEPRAQSARRPSQTVSSVFAAAEFGCGIDADDPLQSILFEFHRNENAKKPQTVHATYVISGIQKAPEPASTNDHADDEDEMMQSSPYLPSSIPNQDASSDSIRTTSIVLAREEDLEDAKSTFQSISTIHVYSLESAALPDLNVLVDANREIASTHGQDDPLECGKQWGMIQSRNVKRRTGARPPPPAAPTVKAPAAKASKPSIASTVPAKRPLQKEASPAKTEATKSDEPKSETSSAANSQASSKPSGKVVPAKQKGNLFSSFAKAKPKSKASAPAEPAAPSAEDIVLDDASEEEAEDLFPDSTDKTAVANRENRKEREERLKKMMDDDDDDEADDEEMPDADEEPREPTPVEQPPPSKPTELKEEVTVQGGRRRGKRQVMKKKTVKDEEGYIVTREEATWESFSEDEPVPKKKPAVNVSKAKAVALLGLQTGALPNRDDPAILRRACPDYTSYASTPHGGPLNLPFQRPAEPCRTFSSPAVEKVIDDITSRLVDKDLAQLFRNAFPNTLDTTIRWHTNGSTTSGTNARRDGAQWTGAQTFVVTGDINAEWLRDSTNQITNYQKLAAKDKSLYSLILGAINTQSEFVIQSPYCNAFQPPALSGIKPEASSQKDTVHPAYDESFVFECKYELDSLAHFLQLGTEFYENTGSTEFLTERWYKALQTVLKTIDAESQPTFNSQGHFVQNQYTFQRETTIGTETLNLAGVGNPLNSETGLIRSAFRPSDDATILGFFIPPNAMMSVQLQKTAKVIKAAGGPASLVADLQERGTKLAQAVRDHGIVQHTKYGDVYAFEVDGYGSRILMDDANIPSLLSLPYLGFLDKSDPVYQNTRKMITDKATNPYYLVGPQFHGIGGPHIGLENAWPMSLLVQAMTSDNDAEIIGNLNLVRNASLLGLVHESINVNNIKEYTRPWFAWANSVFAQTVLQIAAERPHLIFGINAKPYTV
;
A
#
# COMPACT_ATOMS: atom_id res chain seq x y z
N MET A 1 -24.20 64.51 0.76
CA MET A 1 -25.02 64.26 -0.45
C MET A 1 -24.53 62.98 -1.11
N SER A 2 -25.28 62.43 -2.06
CA SER A 2 -25.02 61.20 -2.84
C SER A 2 -23.55 61.01 -3.25
N GLY A 3 -23.00 59.80 -3.40
CA GLY A 3 -23.51 58.42 -3.43
C GLY A 3 -22.35 57.51 -3.88
N ALA A 4 -22.46 56.18 -4.05
CA ALA A 4 -23.60 55.26 -3.95
C ALA A 4 -23.08 53.82 -3.69
N LEU A 5 -23.96 52.82 -3.83
CA LEU A 5 -23.73 51.36 -3.84
C LEU A 5 -23.42 50.66 -2.50
N TYR A 6 -24.14 49.56 -2.29
CA TYR A 6 -23.95 48.54 -1.25
C TYR A 6 -23.01 47.43 -1.79
N ASP A 7 -22.24 46.78 -0.92
CA ASP A 7 -22.48 45.37 -0.55
C ASP A 7 -21.67 44.97 0.71
N PHE A 8 -21.99 43.84 1.34
CA PHE A 8 -21.42 43.38 2.62
C PHE A 8 -20.61 42.08 2.45
N ARG A 9 -19.26 42.12 2.45
CA ARG A 9 -18.42 40.91 2.36
C ARG A 9 -17.11 40.96 3.15
N TYR A 10 -16.81 39.82 3.78
CA TYR A 10 -15.50 39.26 4.16
C TYR A 10 -14.45 40.12 4.89
N ALA A 11 -14.11 39.67 6.10
CA ALA A 11 -12.79 39.92 6.68
C ALA A 11 -11.74 39.01 6.02
N LEU A 12 -10.66 39.57 5.50
CA LEU A 12 -9.57 38.83 4.87
C LEU A 12 -8.27 39.64 5.03
N LEU A 13 -7.28 39.10 5.75
CA LEU A 13 -6.03 39.78 6.07
C LEU A 13 -4.92 39.37 5.09
N THR A 14 -4.43 40.31 4.27
CA THR A 14 -3.43 40.05 3.23
C THR A 14 -2.37 41.15 3.09
N SER A 15 -1.12 40.81 3.40
CA SER A 15 0.15 41.37 2.87
C SER A 15 1.32 40.61 3.51
N ARG A 16 2.44 40.19 2.87
CA ARG A 16 3.23 40.53 1.66
C ARG A 16 4.63 41.12 1.97
N SER A 17 5.58 40.19 2.15
CA SER A 17 6.80 40.06 1.31
C SER A 17 8.03 40.98 1.44
N LEU A 18 9.18 40.44 0.96
CA LEU A 18 10.49 41.06 0.60
C LEU A 18 11.42 41.41 1.79
N LEU A 19 12.77 41.30 1.72
CA LEU A 19 13.79 40.70 0.81
C LEU A 19 15.05 40.40 1.68
N VAL A 20 16.11 39.66 1.31
CA VAL A 20 17.09 39.72 0.18
C VAL A 20 17.75 38.32 0.08
N LEU A 21 17.69 37.57 -1.03
CA LEU A 21 18.48 37.62 -2.29
C LEU A 21 19.98 37.21 -2.21
N GLY A 22 20.35 36.17 -2.97
CA GLY A 22 21.74 35.73 -3.21
C GLY A 22 21.83 34.80 -4.43
N HIS A 23 22.56 35.18 -5.47
CA HIS A 23 22.62 34.46 -6.76
C HIS A 23 23.63 33.30 -6.77
N ILE A 24 23.27 32.20 -7.45
CA ILE A 24 24.21 31.47 -8.32
C ILE A 24 23.51 31.27 -9.68
N SER A 25 24.13 31.76 -10.76
CA SER A 25 23.68 31.49 -12.13
C SER A 25 24.52 30.39 -12.75
N LEU A 26 23.88 29.42 -13.41
CA LEU A 26 24.57 28.54 -14.35
C LEU A 26 24.96 29.36 -15.59
N ILE A 27 26.25 29.40 -15.90
CA ILE A 27 26.81 30.03 -17.11
C ILE A 27 27.46 28.93 -17.95
N GLU A 28 27.06 28.80 -19.21
CA GLU A 28 27.75 27.92 -20.17
C GLU A 28 29.16 28.44 -20.52
N PRO A 29 30.23 27.64 -20.36
CA PRO A 29 31.55 28.02 -20.84
C PRO A 29 31.72 27.66 -22.33
N ARG A 30 31.46 28.62 -23.22
CA ARG A 30 31.83 28.49 -24.64
C ARG A 30 33.36 28.47 -24.78
N ALA A 31 33.90 27.47 -25.48
CA ALA A 31 35.28 27.01 -25.29
C ALA A 31 36.40 27.94 -25.83
N GLN A 32 37.52 28.03 -25.10
CA GLN A 32 38.85 28.24 -25.71
C GLN A 32 40.04 27.77 -24.83
N SER A 33 40.89 26.92 -25.41
CA SER A 33 42.34 26.68 -25.16
C SER A 33 42.94 26.51 -23.74
N ALA A 34 43.27 25.25 -23.44
CA ALA A 34 44.56 24.79 -22.87
C ALA A 34 45.12 25.34 -21.52
N ARG A 35 44.95 24.54 -20.45
CA ARG A 35 46.04 23.92 -19.64
C ARG A 35 45.46 22.89 -18.64
N ARG A 36 46.22 21.84 -18.30
CA ARG A 36 45.91 20.96 -17.14
C ARG A 36 46.35 21.65 -15.84
N PRO A 37 45.66 21.39 -14.73
CA PRO A 37 46.35 20.67 -13.62
C PRO A 37 45.50 19.61 -12.90
N SER A 38 46.19 18.80 -12.09
CA SER A 38 45.78 18.04 -10.88
C SER A 38 44.34 17.54 -10.66
N GLN A 39 44.24 16.28 -10.21
CA GLN A 39 43.03 15.68 -9.62
C GLN A 39 42.48 16.53 -8.46
N THR A 40 41.16 16.65 -8.38
CA THR A 40 40.44 17.16 -7.19
C THR A 40 39.77 15.97 -6.50
N VAL A 41 39.98 15.81 -5.19
CA VAL A 41 39.27 14.80 -4.39
C VAL A 41 37.86 15.31 -4.10
N SER A 42 36.85 14.46 -4.28
CA SER A 42 35.46 14.79 -3.95
C SER A 42 35.11 14.20 -2.59
N SER A 43 35.14 15.02 -1.54
CA SER A 43 34.56 14.69 -0.23
C SER A 43 33.05 14.95 -0.25
N VAL A 44 32.30 14.19 0.54
CA VAL A 44 30.84 14.36 0.71
C VAL A 44 30.58 14.70 2.17
N PHE A 45 30.13 15.94 2.42
CA PHE A 45 29.72 16.41 3.74
C PHE A 45 28.21 16.54 3.79
N ALA A 46 27.57 15.86 4.74
CA ALA A 46 26.18 16.06 5.10
C ALA A 46 26.12 16.80 6.44
N ALA A 47 25.39 17.92 6.50
CA ALA A 47 25.13 18.64 7.74
C ALA A 47 23.72 18.30 8.22
N ALA A 48 23.60 17.47 9.27
CA ALA A 48 22.33 17.07 9.86
C ALA A 48 21.93 18.00 11.01
N GLU A 49 20.62 18.27 11.15
CA GLU A 49 20.09 19.10 12.23
C GLU A 49 20.04 18.33 13.56
N PHE A 50 20.83 18.76 14.55
CA PHE A 50 20.80 18.21 15.92
C PHE A 50 19.58 18.67 16.74
N GLY A 51 18.38 18.37 16.25
CA GLY A 51 17.17 18.46 17.05
C GLY A 51 17.22 17.50 18.25
N CYS A 52 16.80 17.94 19.44
CA CYS A 52 16.65 17.03 20.59
C CYS A 52 15.36 16.20 20.50
N GLY A 53 15.32 15.29 19.52
CA GLY A 53 14.40 14.16 19.40
C GLY A 53 15.19 13.02 18.76
N ILE A 54 15.21 11.84 19.39
CA ILE A 54 15.96 10.69 18.86
C ILE A 54 14.99 9.83 18.04
N ASP A 55 14.66 10.32 16.86
CA ASP A 55 13.98 9.55 15.83
C ASP A 55 15.06 8.85 15.00
N ALA A 56 15.03 7.51 14.96
CA ALA A 56 16.14 6.67 14.50
C ALA A 56 15.93 6.10 13.08
N ASP A 57 15.24 6.83 12.21
CA ASP A 57 14.95 6.45 10.82
C ASP A 57 15.10 7.66 9.87
N ASP A 58 16.35 8.00 9.52
CA ASP A 58 16.68 8.96 8.47
C ASP A 58 17.32 8.23 7.26
N PRO A 59 16.65 8.17 6.09
CA PRO A 59 17.13 7.38 4.96
C PRO A 59 18.47 7.87 4.38
N LEU A 60 18.86 9.14 4.58
CA LEU A 60 20.16 9.65 4.12
C LEU A 60 21.33 8.97 4.85
N GLN A 61 21.12 8.53 6.09
CA GLN A 61 22.18 7.98 6.95
C GLN A 61 22.46 6.51 6.60
N SER A 62 21.44 5.75 6.19
CA SER A 62 21.60 4.38 5.68
C SER A 62 22.46 4.36 4.41
N ILE A 63 22.21 5.29 3.47
CA ILE A 63 22.91 5.40 2.19
C ILE A 63 24.43 5.55 2.38
N LEU A 64 24.89 6.31 3.37
CA LEU A 64 26.32 6.43 3.67
C LEU A 64 26.93 5.12 4.16
N PHE A 65 26.25 4.41 5.08
CA PHE A 65 26.73 3.11 5.57
C PHE A 65 26.79 2.06 4.46
N GLU A 66 25.75 2.00 3.60
CA GLU A 66 25.76 1.11 2.44
C GLU A 66 26.84 1.48 1.42
N PHE A 67 27.09 2.77 1.17
CA PHE A 67 28.13 3.21 0.23
C PHE A 67 29.53 2.81 0.71
N HIS A 68 29.88 3.07 1.98
CA HIS A 68 31.15 2.65 2.59
C HIS A 68 31.34 1.14 2.49
N ARG A 69 30.30 0.37 2.88
CA ARG A 69 30.29 -1.10 2.82
C ARG A 69 30.48 -1.61 1.40
N ASN A 70 29.80 -1.02 0.42
CA ASN A 70 29.83 -1.45 -0.98
C ASN A 70 31.16 -1.11 -1.69
N GLU A 71 31.77 0.05 -1.41
CA GLU A 71 33.09 0.37 -1.98
C GLU A 71 34.22 -0.39 -1.31
N ASN A 72 34.24 -0.51 0.02
CA ASN A 72 35.26 -1.31 0.72
C ASN A 72 35.15 -2.81 0.43
N ALA A 73 33.95 -3.33 0.10
CA ALA A 73 33.78 -4.69 -0.41
C ALA A 73 34.36 -4.89 -1.83
N LYS A 74 34.40 -3.85 -2.66
CA LYS A 74 35.06 -3.88 -4.00
C LYS A 74 36.58 -3.74 -3.87
N LYS A 75 37.05 -2.87 -2.97
CA LYS A 75 38.47 -2.63 -2.68
C LYS A 75 38.65 -2.22 -1.20
N PRO A 76 39.22 -3.09 -0.35
CA PRO A 76 39.42 -2.77 1.08
C PRO A 76 40.25 -1.50 1.29
N GLN A 77 39.86 -0.69 2.29
CA GLN A 77 40.50 0.58 2.65
C GLN A 77 40.61 1.56 1.47
N THR A 78 39.50 1.78 0.78
CA THR A 78 39.38 2.88 -0.22
C THR A 78 38.47 4.02 0.22
N VAL A 79 37.64 3.81 1.24
CA VAL A 79 36.84 4.84 1.92
C VAL A 79 36.98 4.62 3.43
N HIS A 80 37.20 5.69 4.18
CA HIS A 80 37.27 5.69 5.64
C HIS A 80 36.05 6.43 6.20
N ALA A 81 35.48 5.93 7.30
CA ALA A 81 34.36 6.56 7.98
C ALA A 81 34.77 7.34 9.24
N THR A 82 34.10 8.46 9.47
CA THR A 82 34.01 9.09 10.80
C THR A 82 32.64 8.80 11.38
N TYR A 83 32.59 8.35 12.63
CA TYR A 83 31.37 7.98 13.34
C TYR A 83 30.99 8.99 14.43
N VAL A 84 29.70 9.23 14.59
CA VAL A 84 29.13 9.87 15.79
C VAL A 84 28.51 8.79 16.67
N ILE A 85 28.90 8.76 17.94
CA ILE A 85 28.34 7.90 18.99
C ILE A 85 27.58 8.78 19.98
N SER A 86 26.33 8.43 20.28
CA SER A 86 25.51 9.11 21.28
C SER A 86 25.07 8.14 22.37
N GLY A 87 25.11 8.55 23.64
CA GLY A 87 24.69 7.70 24.76
C GLY A 87 25.08 8.22 26.14
N ILE A 88 24.84 7.42 27.17
CA ILE A 88 25.27 7.73 28.54
C ILE A 88 26.72 7.27 28.70
N GLN A 89 27.63 8.21 28.92
CA GLN A 89 29.05 7.90 29.14
C GLN A 89 29.28 7.33 30.54
N LYS A 90 30.27 6.43 30.69
CA LYS A 90 30.68 5.98 32.03
C LYS A 90 31.21 7.19 32.80
N ALA A 91 30.78 7.34 34.05
CA ALA A 91 31.43 8.29 34.95
C ALA A 91 32.92 7.92 35.07
N PRO A 92 33.86 8.87 34.95
CA PRO A 92 35.27 8.57 35.15
C PRO A 92 35.47 8.11 36.60
N GLU A 93 36.17 6.98 36.79
CA GLU A 93 36.47 6.51 38.14
C GLU A 93 37.31 7.55 38.89
N PRO A 94 37.05 7.77 40.19
CA PRO A 94 37.87 8.66 41.00
C PRO A 94 39.30 8.12 41.04
N ALA A 95 40.26 8.94 40.60
CA ALA A 95 41.66 8.51 40.43
C ALA A 95 42.19 7.85 41.71
N SER A 96 42.68 6.62 41.58
CA SER A 96 43.15 5.81 42.70
C SER A 96 44.29 6.49 43.44
N THR A 97 44.03 6.95 44.66
CA THR A 97 45.08 7.39 45.59
C THR A 97 45.91 6.20 46.02
N ASN A 98 47.07 6.01 45.38
CA ASN A 98 48.12 5.19 45.95
C ASN A 98 48.58 5.84 47.27
N ASP A 99 48.34 5.17 48.40
CA ASP A 99 49.42 4.89 49.35
C ASP A 99 49.01 3.86 50.42
N HIS A 100 49.99 3.00 50.76
CA HIS A 100 50.13 2.19 51.98
C HIS A 100 49.11 1.09 52.37
N ALA A 101 49.55 -0.15 52.10
CA ALA A 101 50.03 -1.11 53.11
C ALA A 101 49.08 -2.16 53.73
N ASP A 102 49.48 -3.42 53.48
CA ASP A 102 49.65 -4.56 54.40
C ASP A 102 48.43 -5.33 54.99
N ASP A 103 48.51 -6.65 54.75
CA ASP A 103 48.20 -7.83 55.58
C ASP A 103 46.76 -8.23 56.02
N GLU A 104 46.29 -9.26 55.31
CA GLU A 104 45.77 -10.56 55.81
C GLU A 104 44.36 -10.72 56.47
N ASP A 105 43.99 -12.01 56.54
CA ASP A 105 42.92 -12.71 57.26
C ASP A 105 41.41 -12.60 56.88
N GLU A 106 40.95 -13.73 56.30
CA GLU A 106 39.76 -14.52 56.63
C GLU A 106 38.49 -13.86 57.21
N MET A 107 37.35 -14.02 56.51
CA MET A 107 36.51 -15.22 56.71
C MET A 107 35.30 -15.28 55.75
N MET A 108 34.75 -16.49 55.55
CA MET A 108 33.44 -16.68 54.92
C MET A 108 32.29 -16.47 55.91
N GLN A 109 31.11 -16.05 55.43
CA GLN A 109 29.87 -16.81 55.70
C GLN A 109 28.67 -16.44 54.82
N SER A 110 27.62 -17.26 54.94
CA SER A 110 26.40 -17.29 54.13
C SER A 110 25.28 -16.37 54.62
N SER A 111 24.40 -15.97 53.70
CA SER A 111 23.04 -15.43 53.91
C SER A 111 22.15 -16.33 54.81
N PRO A 112 20.93 -15.91 55.26
CA PRO A 112 20.10 -14.79 54.79
C PRO A 112 19.28 -14.02 55.89
N TYR A 113 18.23 -13.31 55.43
CA TYR A 113 17.08 -12.68 56.14
C TYR A 113 17.12 -11.18 56.51
N LEU A 114 16.00 -10.52 56.20
CA LEU A 114 15.62 -9.14 56.52
C LEU A 114 14.61 -9.11 57.69
N PRO A 115 14.48 -7.96 58.39
CA PRO A 115 13.13 -7.46 58.66
C PRO A 115 12.94 -5.93 58.58
N SER A 116 11.69 -5.54 58.30
CA SER A 116 10.99 -4.31 58.75
C SER A 116 11.57 -2.90 58.51
N SER A 117 11.18 -2.34 57.35
CA SER A 117 10.36 -1.11 57.20
C SER A 117 10.76 0.27 57.79
N ILE A 118 10.73 1.25 56.87
CA ILE A 118 10.59 2.71 57.00
C ILE A 118 11.91 3.49 57.25
N PRO A 119 12.17 4.60 56.52
CA PRO A 119 13.53 4.94 56.12
C PRO A 119 14.13 6.12 56.89
N ASN A 120 15.47 6.11 57.00
CA ASN A 120 16.26 7.30 57.28
C ASN A 120 16.42 8.13 55.99
N GLN A 121 16.54 9.45 56.11
CA GLN A 121 16.84 10.33 54.97
C GLN A 121 18.35 10.36 54.72
N ASP A 122 18.85 9.44 53.90
CA ASP A 122 20.21 9.51 53.37
C ASP A 122 20.20 10.04 51.93
N ALA A 123 21.08 11.00 51.64
CA ALA A 123 21.02 11.79 50.42
C ALA A 123 21.53 10.99 49.20
N SER A 124 20.62 10.51 48.37
CA SER A 124 20.95 10.14 47.00
C SER A 124 21.44 11.38 46.26
N SER A 125 22.72 11.41 45.91
CA SER A 125 23.24 12.39 44.95
C SER A 125 22.57 12.16 43.60
N ASP A 126 21.77 13.12 43.15
CA ASP A 126 21.17 13.11 41.81
C ASP A 126 22.30 13.15 40.76
N SER A 127 22.74 11.96 40.34
CA SER A 127 23.66 11.77 39.24
C SER A 127 22.91 12.07 37.94
N ILE A 128 22.89 13.36 37.57
CA ILE A 128 22.26 13.87 36.36
C ILE A 128 22.81 13.08 35.17
N ARG A 129 22.00 12.14 34.64
CA ARG A 129 22.33 11.30 33.50
C ARG A 129 22.62 12.21 32.30
N THR A 130 23.90 12.37 32.00
CA THR A 130 24.37 13.26 30.96
C THR A 130 24.60 12.41 29.71
N THR A 131 23.79 12.66 28.68
CA THR A 131 24.03 12.08 27.35
C THR A 131 25.22 12.79 26.72
N SER A 132 26.31 12.04 26.51
CA SER A 132 27.48 12.50 25.76
C SER A 132 27.31 12.16 24.28
N ILE A 133 27.90 13.00 23.43
CA ILE A 133 28.08 12.75 22.00
C ILE A 133 29.58 12.79 21.71
N VAL A 134 30.10 11.79 21.02
CA VAL A 134 31.53 11.61 20.71
C VAL A 134 31.71 11.36 19.22
N LEU A 135 32.62 12.10 18.59
CA LEU A 135 33.15 11.80 17.26
C LEU A 135 34.34 10.85 17.39
N ALA A 136 34.35 9.78 16.60
CA ALA A 136 35.41 8.78 16.55
C ALA A 136 35.75 8.40 15.11
N ARG A 137 37.01 8.08 14.82
CA ARG A 137 37.41 7.54 13.51
C ARG A 137 37.11 6.05 13.46
N GLU A 138 37.05 5.47 12.26
CA GLU A 138 36.84 4.04 12.05
C GLU A 138 37.85 3.16 12.82
N GLU A 139 39.12 3.58 12.92
CA GLU A 139 40.14 2.89 13.72
C GLU A 139 39.95 3.00 15.25
N ASP A 140 39.34 4.08 15.74
CA ASP A 140 39.15 4.34 17.18
C ASP A 140 37.76 3.89 17.69
N LEU A 141 36.92 3.33 16.82
CA LEU A 141 35.49 3.11 17.06
C LEU A 141 35.20 2.22 18.27
N GLU A 142 35.92 1.11 18.44
CA GLU A 142 35.71 0.19 19.58
C GLU A 142 36.20 0.79 20.91
N ASP A 143 37.31 1.52 20.90
CA ASP A 143 37.80 2.25 22.07
C ASP A 143 36.82 3.34 22.48
N ALA A 144 36.28 4.10 21.51
CA ALA A 144 35.26 5.11 21.76
C ALA A 144 33.96 4.51 22.33
N LYS A 145 33.46 3.41 21.75
CA LYS A 145 32.33 2.63 22.29
C LYS A 145 32.59 2.20 23.73
N SER A 146 33.81 1.77 24.07
CA SER A 146 34.17 1.31 25.42
C SER A 146 33.96 2.37 26.50
N THR A 147 34.01 3.67 26.16
CA THR A 147 33.79 4.77 27.12
C THR A 147 32.33 4.93 27.56
N PHE A 148 31.38 4.34 26.83
CA PHE A 148 29.95 4.45 27.14
C PHE A 148 29.48 3.36 28.11
N GLN A 149 28.50 3.71 28.96
CA GLN A 149 27.79 2.79 29.83
C GLN A 149 26.59 2.17 29.11
N SER A 150 25.88 3.00 28.33
CA SER A 150 24.84 2.58 27.40
C SER A 150 24.87 3.49 26.18
N ILE A 151 25.19 2.91 25.02
CA ILE A 151 25.11 3.61 23.74
C ILE A 151 23.64 3.65 23.32
N SER A 152 23.17 4.83 22.90
CA SER A 152 21.84 5.02 22.32
C SER A 152 21.88 4.83 20.81
N THR A 153 22.84 5.45 20.13
CA THR A 153 23.01 5.34 18.67
C THR A 153 24.46 5.46 18.21
N ILE A 154 24.74 4.95 17.00
CA ILE A 154 26.01 5.10 16.27
C ILE A 154 25.66 5.39 14.81
N HIS A 155 26.19 6.48 14.25
CA HIS A 155 25.92 6.91 12.87
C HIS A 155 27.21 7.21 12.12
N VAL A 156 27.21 7.05 10.79
CA VAL A 156 28.29 7.54 9.91
C VAL A 156 28.06 9.04 9.68
N TYR A 157 29.07 9.86 9.99
CA TYR A 157 29.02 11.33 9.90
C TYR A 157 29.70 11.86 8.64
N SER A 158 30.86 11.30 8.27
CA SER A 158 31.55 11.62 7.01
C SER A 158 32.23 10.40 6.42
N LEU A 159 32.43 10.44 5.09
CA LEU A 159 33.15 9.43 4.32
C LEU A 159 34.22 10.11 3.47
N GLU A 160 35.47 9.66 3.60
CA GLU A 160 36.64 10.27 2.95
C GLU A 160 37.56 9.22 2.33
N SER A 161 38.27 9.58 1.24
CA SER A 161 39.18 8.67 0.53
C SER A 161 40.54 8.46 1.23
N ALA A 162 40.68 8.96 2.44
CA ALA A 162 41.84 8.82 3.33
C ALA A 162 41.38 9.03 4.78
N ALA A 163 42.06 8.43 5.75
CA ALA A 163 41.76 8.64 7.17
C ALA A 163 42.10 10.08 7.61
N LEU A 164 41.20 10.73 8.35
CA LEU A 164 41.43 12.05 8.92
C LEU A 164 42.55 11.99 9.99
N PRO A 165 43.63 12.80 9.87
CA PRO A 165 44.71 12.82 10.85
C PRO A 165 44.39 13.66 12.09
N ASP A 166 43.41 14.58 12.01
CA ASP A 166 42.93 15.38 13.12
C ASP A 166 41.44 15.70 12.96
N LEU A 167 40.61 15.30 13.93
CA LEU A 167 39.17 15.58 13.95
C LEU A 167 38.84 17.05 14.30
N ASN A 168 39.79 17.82 14.85
CA ASN A 168 39.55 19.23 15.21
C ASN A 168 39.23 20.10 13.98
N VAL A 169 39.68 19.71 12.78
CA VAL A 169 39.38 20.39 11.52
C VAL A 169 37.87 20.48 11.25
N LEU A 170 37.09 19.49 11.71
CA LEU A 170 35.62 19.48 11.61
C LEU A 170 34.95 20.51 12.55
N VAL A 171 35.72 21.16 13.43
CA VAL A 171 35.25 22.09 14.47
C VAL A 171 35.81 23.52 14.27
N ASP A 172 36.71 23.74 13.31
CA ASP A 172 37.40 25.03 13.15
C ASP A 172 36.45 26.20 12.84
N ALA A 173 35.40 25.99 12.05
CA ALA A 173 34.36 27.00 11.80
C ALA A 173 33.61 27.38 13.10
N ASN A 174 33.32 26.41 13.96
CA ASN A 174 32.70 26.66 15.27
C ASN A 174 33.69 27.34 16.25
N ARG A 175 35.00 27.12 16.09
CA ARG A 175 36.07 27.82 16.82
C ARG A 175 36.12 29.31 16.48
N GLU A 176 35.98 29.66 15.20
CA GLU A 176 35.93 31.06 14.75
C GLU A 176 34.70 31.77 15.34
N ILE A 177 33.51 31.16 15.26
CA ILE A 177 32.27 31.68 15.86
C ILE A 177 32.41 31.82 17.39
N ALA A 178 32.88 30.78 18.08
CA ALA A 178 33.03 30.78 19.54
C ALA A 178 34.10 31.76 20.05
N SER A 179 35.10 32.11 19.23
CA SER A 179 36.10 33.13 19.58
C SER A 179 35.62 34.56 19.29
N THR A 180 34.86 34.75 18.19
CA THR A 180 34.33 36.06 17.78
C THR A 180 33.15 36.50 18.64
N HIS A 181 32.21 35.59 18.90
CA HIS A 181 30.97 35.85 19.64
C HIS A 181 31.00 35.29 21.08
N GLY A 182 32.18 34.89 21.57
CA GLY A 182 32.34 34.24 22.87
C GLY A 182 31.92 35.07 24.10
N GLN A 183 31.66 36.38 23.94
CA GLN A 183 31.15 37.24 25.01
C GLN A 183 29.63 37.51 24.91
N ASP A 184 29.01 37.29 23.75
CA ASP A 184 27.59 37.53 23.52
C ASP A 184 26.73 36.52 24.32
N ASP A 185 25.41 36.75 24.39
CA ASP A 185 24.48 35.75 24.95
C ASP A 185 24.07 34.75 23.84
N PRO A 186 24.45 33.46 23.94
CA PRO A 186 24.05 32.46 22.96
C PRO A 186 22.52 32.28 22.88
N LEU A 187 21.74 32.61 23.92
CA LEU A 187 20.28 32.51 23.89
C LEU A 187 19.60 33.61 23.04
N GLU A 188 20.26 34.76 22.87
CA GLU A 188 19.75 35.86 22.04
C GLU A 188 20.36 35.80 20.64
N CYS A 189 21.70 35.71 20.55
CA CYS A 189 22.42 35.77 19.28
C CYS A 189 22.51 34.42 18.54
N GLY A 190 22.35 33.28 19.23
CA GLY A 190 22.47 31.95 18.63
C GLY A 190 21.50 31.69 17.46
N LYS A 191 20.37 32.40 17.40
CA LYS A 191 19.44 32.37 16.26
C LYS A 191 20.02 32.93 14.96
N GLN A 192 21.07 33.75 15.02
CA GLN A 192 21.75 34.30 13.84
C GLN A 192 22.82 33.35 13.28
N TRP A 193 23.30 32.39 14.07
CA TRP A 193 24.39 31.46 13.70
C TRP A 193 23.95 29.99 13.60
N GLY A 194 22.65 29.70 13.76
CA GLY A 194 22.11 28.33 13.66
C GLY A 194 22.19 27.47 14.93
N MET A 195 22.19 28.07 16.13
CA MET A 195 22.23 27.31 17.39
C MET A 195 20.88 26.66 17.71
N ILE A 196 20.86 25.34 17.86
CA ILE A 196 19.67 24.57 18.26
C ILE A 196 19.53 24.58 19.79
N GLN A 197 18.34 24.92 20.29
CA GLN A 197 18.06 25.06 21.72
C GLN A 197 16.95 24.10 22.18
N SER A 198 17.24 23.25 23.17
CA SER A 198 16.21 22.40 23.80
C SER A 198 15.19 23.23 24.59
N ARG A 199 13.90 22.86 24.49
CA ARG A 199 12.76 23.56 25.13
C ARG A 199 12.86 23.62 26.67
N ASN A 200 13.68 22.76 27.28
CA ASN A 200 13.83 22.65 28.75
C ASN A 200 15.04 23.41 29.31
N VAL A 201 15.78 24.18 28.50
CA VAL A 201 16.96 24.96 28.95
C VAL A 201 16.57 26.03 29.97
N LYS A 202 17.08 25.90 31.20
CA LYS A 202 16.93 26.89 32.28
C LYS A 202 18.24 27.64 32.50
N ARG A 203 18.20 28.98 32.42
CA ARG A 203 19.37 29.86 32.57
C ARG A 203 19.86 29.81 34.03
N ARG A 204 21.09 29.34 34.26
CA ARG A 204 21.67 29.20 35.61
C ARG A 204 22.03 30.58 36.16
N THR A 205 21.33 31.03 37.21
CA THR A 205 21.55 32.35 37.83
C THR A 205 22.81 32.37 38.70
N GLY A 206 23.96 32.51 38.06
CA GLY A 206 25.27 32.68 38.67
C GLY A 206 26.24 33.38 37.72
N ALA A 207 27.33 33.95 38.23
CA ALA A 207 28.29 34.66 37.41
C ALA A 207 28.98 33.71 36.40
N ARG A 208 29.16 34.18 35.15
CA ARG A 208 29.86 33.46 34.09
C ARG A 208 31.32 33.20 34.52
N PRO A 209 31.81 31.95 34.54
CA PRO A 209 33.24 31.71 34.76
C PRO A 209 34.04 32.35 33.61
N PRO A 210 35.24 32.91 33.88
CA PRO A 210 36.04 33.53 32.84
C PRO A 210 36.48 32.50 31.79
N PRO A 211 36.66 32.90 30.51
CA PRO A 211 37.11 32.00 29.47
C PRO A 211 38.53 31.50 29.73
N PRO A 212 38.89 30.27 29.30
CA PRO A 212 40.26 29.79 29.34
C PRO A 212 41.16 30.68 28.46
N ALA A 213 42.38 30.95 28.92
CA ALA A 213 43.32 31.82 28.21
C ALA A 213 43.78 31.19 26.88
N ALA A 214 43.90 32.01 25.84
CA ALA A 214 44.36 31.57 24.52
C ALA A 214 45.83 31.09 24.56
N PRO A 215 46.19 30.02 23.82
CA PRO A 215 47.57 29.54 23.76
C PRO A 215 48.46 30.55 23.01
N THR A 216 49.41 31.17 23.72
CA THR A 216 50.34 32.13 23.12
C THR A 216 51.37 31.43 22.23
N VAL A 217 51.28 31.62 20.92
CA VAL A 217 52.31 31.17 19.98
C VAL A 217 53.59 32.01 20.16
N LYS A 218 54.73 31.33 20.38
CA LYS A 218 56.06 31.88 20.08
C LYS A 218 56.85 30.91 19.21
N ALA A 219 57.40 31.43 18.12
CA ALA A 219 58.25 30.71 17.19
C ALA A 219 59.61 30.33 17.84
N PRO A 220 60.36 29.37 17.27
CA PRO A 220 61.21 28.48 18.06
C PRO A 220 62.67 28.92 18.23
N ALA A 221 63.29 28.46 19.32
CA ALA A 221 64.72 28.16 19.39
C ALA A 221 64.99 26.99 20.35
N ALA A 222 66.04 26.23 20.07
CA ALA A 222 66.33 24.89 20.57
C ALA A 222 66.53 24.69 22.10
N LYS A 223 66.25 23.44 22.54
CA LYS A 223 66.84 22.67 23.67
C LYS A 223 66.56 23.08 25.14
N ALA A 224 66.28 22.02 25.92
CA ALA A 224 66.63 21.77 27.34
C ALA A 224 65.71 22.26 28.51
N SER A 225 64.92 21.29 29.03
CA SER A 225 64.78 20.89 30.45
C SER A 225 64.32 21.86 31.57
N LYS A 226 63.21 21.47 32.26
CA LYS A 226 62.91 21.50 33.72
C LYS A 226 63.12 22.81 34.56
N PRO A 227 62.46 22.95 35.74
CA PRO A 227 61.07 22.65 36.12
C PRO A 227 60.41 23.92 36.78
N SER A 228 59.48 23.76 37.73
CA SER A 228 58.70 24.81 38.43
C SER A 228 59.31 25.33 39.75
N ILE A 229 58.73 26.39 40.37
CA ILE A 229 58.41 26.56 41.82
C ILE A 229 57.91 27.99 42.21
N ALA A 230 56.96 28.07 43.18
CA ALA A 230 56.58 29.20 44.09
C ALA A 230 55.91 30.52 43.55
N SER A 231 55.25 31.39 44.36
CA SER A 231 54.40 31.26 45.60
C SER A 231 53.81 32.65 46.06
N THR A 232 52.99 32.65 47.13
CA THR A 232 52.61 33.73 48.12
C THR A 232 51.57 34.86 47.82
N VAL A 233 51.04 35.45 48.93
CA VAL A 233 49.81 36.27 49.20
C VAL A 233 49.93 36.84 50.67
N PRO A 234 49.18 37.83 51.28
CA PRO A 234 47.87 38.51 50.99
C PRO A 234 47.81 40.08 51.18
N ALA A 235 46.61 40.71 51.12
CA ALA A 235 46.25 42.02 51.76
C ALA A 235 44.72 42.18 52.05
N LYS A 236 44.23 43.26 52.72
CA LYS A 236 42.84 43.39 53.30
C LYS A 236 42.24 44.83 53.37
N ARG A 237 40.88 44.89 53.55
CA ARG A 237 40.03 45.94 54.25
C ARG A 237 39.66 47.25 53.47
N PRO A 238 38.69 48.13 53.91
CA PRO A 238 37.69 48.07 55.03
C PRO A 238 36.22 48.66 54.88
N LEU A 239 35.27 48.13 55.68
CA LEU A 239 34.21 48.79 56.56
C LEU A 239 33.02 49.73 56.11
N GLN A 240 31.78 49.25 56.36
CA GLN A 240 30.62 49.81 57.16
C GLN A 240 29.60 50.94 56.73
N LYS A 241 28.37 50.83 57.32
CA LYS A 241 27.30 51.84 57.69
C LYS A 241 26.33 52.40 56.58
N GLU A 242 25.06 52.83 56.82
CA GLU A 242 24.04 52.66 57.92
C GLU A 242 22.59 53.19 57.57
N ALA A 243 21.55 52.72 58.29
CA ALA A 243 20.25 53.38 58.67
C ALA A 243 19.08 53.69 57.66
N SER A 244 17.88 53.95 58.24
CA SER A 244 16.54 54.17 57.61
C SER A 244 15.87 55.50 58.06
N PRO A 245 14.74 55.95 57.44
CA PRO A 245 13.40 55.92 58.09
C PRO A 245 12.18 55.86 57.10
N ALA A 246 10.88 55.91 57.45
CA ALA A 246 10.05 55.29 58.51
C ALA A 246 8.53 55.63 58.33
N LYS A 247 7.62 54.68 58.68
CA LYS A 247 6.19 54.88 59.12
C LYS A 247 5.16 55.46 58.11
N THR A 248 3.81 55.34 58.25
CA THR A 248 2.82 54.97 59.32
C THR A 248 1.45 54.67 58.62
N GLU A 249 0.37 54.02 59.11
CA GLU A 249 0.00 53.10 60.23
C GLU A 249 -1.49 52.63 59.98
N ALA A 250 -1.99 51.50 60.56
CA ALA A 250 -3.42 51.16 60.84
C ALA A 250 -4.42 50.83 59.66
N THR A 251 -5.51 50.00 59.73
CA THR A 251 -6.26 49.17 60.75
C THR A 251 -7.33 48.29 60.00
N LYS A 252 -8.17 47.33 60.50
CA LYS A 252 -8.39 46.47 61.71
C LYS A 252 -9.38 45.30 61.32
N SER A 253 -9.37 44.15 62.03
CA SER A 253 -10.53 43.27 62.40
C SER A 253 -11.39 42.49 61.38
N ASP A 254 -12.03 41.34 61.72
CA ASP A 254 -11.98 40.41 62.89
C ASP A 254 -12.51 38.98 62.49
N GLU A 255 -12.35 37.98 63.38
CA GLU A 255 -12.93 36.59 63.37
C GLU A 255 -14.36 36.55 64.02
N PRO A 256 -15.01 35.43 64.50
CA PRO A 256 -14.75 33.95 64.53
C PRO A 256 -15.89 33.08 63.88
N LYS A 257 -15.82 31.75 63.58
CA LYS A 257 -15.61 30.43 64.28
C LYS A 257 -16.79 29.78 65.04
N SER A 258 -17.11 28.51 64.68
CA SER A 258 -17.31 27.30 65.54
C SER A 258 -17.61 26.06 64.64
N GLU A 259 -16.79 25.00 64.57
CA GLU A 259 -16.77 23.77 65.42
C GLU A 259 -18.03 22.87 65.31
N THR A 260 -17.98 21.53 65.20
CA THR A 260 -17.38 20.55 66.16
C THR A 260 -17.22 19.11 65.59
N SER A 261 -16.25 18.30 66.10
CA SER A 261 -16.24 16.81 66.37
C SER A 261 -16.81 15.73 65.37
N SER A 262 -16.44 14.43 65.32
CA SER A 262 -15.35 13.53 65.83
C SER A 262 -15.61 12.07 65.33
N ALA A 263 -14.71 11.30 64.69
CA ALA A 263 -13.66 10.39 65.24
C ALA A 263 -13.92 8.84 65.08
N ALA A 264 -12.86 8.01 65.22
CA ALA A 264 -12.81 6.56 65.57
C ALA A 264 -12.77 5.40 64.51
N ASN A 265 -11.53 5.03 64.10
CA ASN A 265 -10.82 3.74 64.40
C ASN A 265 -10.99 2.37 63.64
N SER A 266 -9.85 1.63 63.58
CA SER A 266 -9.61 0.15 63.65
C SER A 266 -9.87 -0.86 62.49
N GLN A 267 -8.80 -1.15 61.74
CA GLN A 267 -8.07 -2.45 61.61
C GLN A 267 -8.73 -3.87 61.53
N ALA A 268 -8.20 -4.64 60.56
CA ALA A 268 -7.67 -6.03 60.65
C ALA A 268 -8.62 -7.26 60.67
N SER A 269 -8.02 -8.47 60.62
CA SER A 269 -8.61 -9.73 60.12
C SER A 269 -8.34 -10.98 60.99
N SER A 270 -9.13 -12.04 60.81
CA SER A 270 -8.86 -13.37 61.39
C SER A 270 -9.51 -14.54 60.63
N LYS A 271 -9.00 -15.75 60.90
CA LYS A 271 -9.45 -17.12 60.49
C LYS A 271 -9.44 -17.98 61.78
N PRO A 272 -10.00 -19.22 61.89
CA PRO A 272 -9.90 -20.29 60.86
C PRO A 272 -11.01 -21.39 60.80
N SER A 273 -10.82 -22.30 59.83
CA SER A 273 -11.14 -23.76 59.87
C SER A 273 -12.60 -24.28 59.77
N GLY A 274 -12.76 -25.29 58.91
CA GLY A 274 -13.94 -26.16 58.78
C GLY A 274 -13.76 -27.13 57.58
N LYS A 275 -14.00 -28.44 57.76
CA LYS A 275 -13.84 -29.47 56.70
C LYS A 275 -15.20 -29.91 56.15
N VAL A 276 -15.26 -30.30 54.87
CA VAL A 276 -15.70 -31.64 54.36
C VAL A 276 -15.79 -31.64 52.82
N VAL A 277 -15.33 -32.73 52.19
CA VAL A 277 -15.53 -33.09 50.76
C VAL A 277 -15.59 -34.62 50.69
N PRO A 278 -16.69 -35.23 50.19
CA PRO A 278 -16.67 -35.98 48.91
C PRO A 278 -18.02 -35.90 48.13
N ALA A 279 -18.17 -36.32 46.85
CA ALA A 279 -17.21 -36.56 45.77
C ALA A 279 -17.96 -36.67 44.40
N LYS A 280 -17.17 -36.74 43.31
CA LYS A 280 -17.52 -36.95 41.89
C LYS A 280 -18.64 -37.97 41.59
N GLN A 281 -19.37 -37.73 40.48
CA GLN A 281 -19.60 -38.78 39.47
C GLN A 281 -19.73 -38.21 38.04
N LYS A 282 -19.91 -39.08 37.03
CA LYS A 282 -19.81 -38.78 35.58
C LYS A 282 -21.12 -39.12 34.83
N GLY A 283 -21.32 -38.56 33.63
CA GLY A 283 -21.77 -39.38 32.48
C GLY A 283 -22.92 -38.88 31.61
N ASN A 284 -22.57 -38.42 30.40
CA ASN A 284 -23.09 -38.79 29.08
C ASN A 284 -24.58 -39.11 28.76
N LEU A 285 -24.94 -38.66 27.54
CA LEU A 285 -25.81 -39.26 26.52
C LEU A 285 -27.36 -39.08 26.57
N PHE A 286 -27.85 -38.46 25.48
CA PHE A 286 -29.01 -38.84 24.64
C PHE A 286 -30.37 -39.25 25.27
N SER A 287 -31.36 -38.34 25.08
CA SER A 287 -32.75 -38.61 24.62
C SER A 287 -33.66 -39.66 25.30
N SER A 288 -34.93 -39.30 25.55
CA SER A 288 -36.11 -39.82 24.79
C SER A 288 -37.49 -39.46 25.39
N PHE A 289 -38.53 -39.44 24.53
CA PHE A 289 -40.00 -39.40 24.80
C PHE A 289 -40.57 -38.19 25.60
N ALA A 290 -41.52 -37.39 25.10
CA ALA A 290 -42.94 -37.66 24.74
C ALA A 290 -43.86 -37.81 25.98
N LYS A 291 -45.16 -37.45 25.99
CA LYS A 291 -46.17 -37.47 24.90
C LYS A 291 -47.49 -36.77 25.33
N ALA A 292 -48.09 -35.87 24.54
CA ALA A 292 -49.52 -35.47 24.69
C ALA A 292 -50.12 -34.79 23.44
N LYS A 293 -51.24 -35.31 22.92
CA LYS A 293 -52.17 -34.69 21.95
C LYS A 293 -53.53 -35.42 21.98
N PRO A 294 -54.66 -34.71 21.82
CA PRO A 294 -55.70 -35.06 20.83
C PRO A 294 -55.68 -34.00 19.70
N LYS A 295 -55.76 -34.32 18.39
CA LYS A 295 -56.85 -34.93 17.58
C LYS A 295 -58.01 -33.95 17.30
N SER A 296 -58.56 -33.84 16.07
CA SER A 296 -58.40 -34.70 14.88
C SER A 296 -58.87 -34.10 13.53
N LYS A 297 -58.22 -34.53 12.43
CA LYS A 297 -58.74 -34.74 11.04
C LYS A 297 -59.29 -33.52 10.27
N ALA A 298 -59.14 -33.37 8.94
CA ALA A 298 -58.36 -34.03 7.86
C ALA A 298 -58.28 -33.01 6.66
N SER A 299 -57.82 -33.24 5.41
CA SER A 299 -57.56 -34.42 4.56
C SER A 299 -56.42 -34.14 3.52
N ALA A 300 -56.35 -34.93 2.43
CA ALA A 300 -55.51 -34.78 1.22
C ALA A 300 -56.32 -35.35 0.00
N PRO A 301 -55.90 -35.36 -1.30
CA PRO A 301 -54.53 -35.23 -1.83
C PRO A 301 -54.26 -34.46 -3.18
N ALA A 302 -52.98 -34.09 -3.35
CA ALA A 302 -52.10 -34.09 -4.56
C ALA A 302 -52.54 -33.64 -5.99
N GLU A 303 -51.74 -32.71 -6.54
CA GLU A 303 -51.19 -32.61 -7.93
C GLU A 303 -52.10 -32.43 -9.17
N PRO A 304 -51.58 -31.91 -10.33
CA PRO A 304 -50.46 -30.99 -10.57
C PRO A 304 -50.74 -29.86 -11.63
N ALA A 305 -49.67 -29.14 -12.03
CA ALA A 305 -49.52 -28.34 -13.27
C ALA A 305 -50.00 -26.86 -13.33
N ALA A 306 -49.43 -26.12 -14.30
CA ALA A 306 -49.59 -24.69 -14.64
C ALA A 306 -50.40 -24.55 -15.97
N PRO A 307 -50.74 -23.36 -16.56
CA PRO A 307 -50.03 -22.07 -16.49
C PRO A 307 -50.87 -20.74 -16.54
N SER A 308 -50.13 -19.61 -16.54
CA SER A 308 -50.37 -18.33 -17.27
C SER A 308 -51.58 -17.39 -17.00
N ALA A 309 -51.22 -16.09 -16.96
CA ALA A 309 -51.93 -14.89 -17.45
C ALA A 309 -52.95 -14.11 -16.56
N GLU A 310 -52.58 -12.85 -16.31
CA GLU A 310 -53.37 -11.59 -16.37
C GLU A 310 -54.42 -11.19 -15.30
N ASP A 311 -54.45 -9.88 -15.07
CA ASP A 311 -55.41 -8.97 -14.40
C ASP A 311 -56.24 -9.38 -13.16
N ILE A 312 -55.92 -8.75 -12.03
CA ILE A 312 -56.92 -8.18 -11.09
C ILE A 312 -56.49 -6.76 -10.71
N VAL A 313 -57.47 -5.85 -10.59
CA VAL A 313 -57.33 -4.42 -10.23
C VAL A 313 -58.25 -4.11 -9.04
N LEU A 314 -57.80 -3.25 -8.13
CA LEU A 314 -58.54 -2.73 -6.95
C LEU A 314 -58.86 -3.81 -5.86
N ASP A 315 -59.10 -3.46 -4.59
CA ASP A 315 -59.70 -2.23 -4.07
C ASP A 315 -59.10 -1.70 -2.75
N ASP A 316 -59.55 -0.51 -2.34
CA ASP A 316 -59.10 0.31 -1.20
C ASP A 316 -59.99 0.16 0.06
N ALA A 317 -59.49 0.54 1.25
CA ALA A 317 -60.26 0.76 2.48
C ALA A 317 -59.46 1.56 3.53
N SER A 318 -60.02 2.68 4.00
CA SER A 318 -59.43 3.58 5.02
C SER A 318 -60.38 3.82 6.21
N GLU A 319 -59.83 4.33 7.32
CA GLU A 319 -60.53 5.05 8.40
C GLU A 319 -59.63 6.29 8.73
N GLU A 320 -60.04 7.55 8.57
CA GLU A 320 -61.02 8.37 9.33
C GLU A 320 -60.45 8.88 10.70
N GLU A 321 -60.63 10.15 11.16
CA GLU A 321 -61.17 11.38 10.54
C GLU A 321 -60.72 12.68 11.30
N ALA A 322 -60.88 13.86 10.65
CA ALA A 322 -61.53 15.15 11.04
C ALA A 322 -61.39 15.76 12.48
N GLU A 323 -61.68 17.05 12.78
CA GLU A 323 -62.47 18.13 12.11
C GLU A 323 -61.65 19.32 11.54
N ASP A 324 -62.15 20.57 11.64
CA ASP A 324 -61.82 21.76 10.82
C ASP A 324 -61.84 23.10 11.61
N LEU A 325 -61.35 24.21 11.01
CA LEU A 325 -61.90 25.56 11.21
C LEU A 325 -61.64 26.55 10.04
N PHE A 326 -62.62 26.71 9.15
CA PHE A 326 -62.75 27.75 8.08
C PHE A 326 -63.86 28.80 8.44
N PRO A 327 -64.26 29.81 7.61
CA PRO A 327 -64.05 30.09 6.16
C PRO A 327 -63.55 31.55 5.86
N ASP A 328 -63.52 32.12 4.64
CA ASP A 328 -64.14 31.87 3.30
C ASP A 328 -63.20 32.48 2.19
N SER A 329 -63.42 32.55 0.85
CA SER A 329 -64.62 32.46 -0.01
C SER A 329 -64.31 32.26 -1.51
N THR A 330 -65.36 32.06 -2.32
CA THR A 330 -65.47 32.25 -3.80
C THR A 330 -64.72 31.31 -4.79
N ASP A 331 -65.46 30.29 -5.25
CA ASP A 331 -65.65 29.81 -6.64
C ASP A 331 -64.54 29.11 -7.49
N LYS A 332 -64.60 27.75 -7.45
CA LYS A 332 -64.96 26.82 -8.57
C LYS A 332 -64.18 26.87 -9.91
N THR A 333 -63.38 25.86 -10.31
CA THR A 333 -63.68 24.49 -10.82
C THR A 333 -64.46 24.42 -12.17
N ALA A 334 -64.15 23.56 -13.18
CA ALA A 334 -63.04 22.59 -13.37
C ALA A 334 -63.01 21.92 -14.79
N VAL A 335 -61.84 21.38 -15.19
CA VAL A 335 -61.58 20.11 -15.94
C VAL A 335 -61.77 19.95 -17.50
N ALA A 336 -60.72 19.34 -18.11
CA ALA A 336 -60.60 18.48 -19.33
C ALA A 336 -60.78 18.97 -20.79
N ASN A 337 -59.66 18.95 -21.56
CA ASN A 337 -59.33 18.02 -22.69
C ASN A 337 -57.82 18.17 -22.99
N ARG A 338 -57.01 17.24 -23.53
CA ARG A 338 -57.16 16.15 -24.55
C ARG A 338 -56.92 16.61 -26.00
N GLU A 339 -55.70 17.07 -26.28
CA GLU A 339 -55.22 17.42 -27.62
C GLU A 339 -54.54 16.24 -28.35
N ASN A 340 -54.22 16.43 -29.64
CA ASN A 340 -54.46 15.38 -30.63
C ASN A 340 -53.18 14.80 -31.27
N ARG A 341 -53.17 13.48 -31.53
CA ARG A 341 -52.01 12.77 -32.13
C ARG A 341 -51.55 13.39 -33.46
N LYS A 342 -52.49 13.85 -34.27
CA LYS A 342 -52.23 14.44 -35.59
C LYS A 342 -51.40 15.73 -35.51
N GLU A 343 -51.59 16.51 -34.46
CA GLU A 343 -50.91 17.79 -34.21
C GLU A 343 -49.45 17.57 -33.76
N ARG A 344 -49.17 16.43 -33.11
CA ARG A 344 -47.81 15.96 -32.83
C ARG A 344 -47.09 15.45 -34.09
N GLU A 345 -47.80 14.81 -35.02
CA GLU A 345 -47.25 14.36 -36.30
C GLU A 345 -46.95 15.55 -37.23
N GLU A 346 -47.84 16.57 -37.31
CA GLU A 346 -47.57 17.82 -38.04
C GLU A 346 -46.43 18.63 -37.40
N ARG A 347 -46.30 18.65 -36.06
CA ARG A 347 -45.17 19.28 -35.36
C ARG A 347 -43.84 18.54 -35.53
N LEU A 348 -43.86 17.21 -35.68
CA LEU A 348 -42.65 16.45 -36.04
C LEU A 348 -42.24 16.73 -37.49
N LYS A 349 -43.20 16.75 -38.43
CA LYS A 349 -42.87 17.05 -39.84
C LYS A 349 -42.29 18.45 -40.01
N LYS A 350 -42.81 19.44 -39.28
CA LYS A 350 -42.24 20.79 -39.25
C LYS A 350 -40.84 20.88 -38.58
N MET A 351 -40.35 19.81 -37.96
CA MET A 351 -38.96 19.69 -37.50
C MET A 351 -38.09 18.84 -38.46
N MET A 352 -38.58 18.56 -39.67
CA MET A 352 -37.87 17.85 -40.74
C MET A 352 -37.95 18.55 -42.11
N ASP A 353 -38.69 19.66 -42.20
CA ASP A 353 -38.86 20.49 -43.41
C ASP A 353 -38.24 21.92 -43.21
N ASP A 354 -37.52 22.19 -42.11
CA ASP A 354 -37.01 23.53 -41.68
C ASP A 354 -35.46 23.51 -41.42
N ASP A 355 -34.69 22.73 -42.19
CA ASP A 355 -33.21 22.81 -42.30
C ASP A 355 -32.81 22.60 -43.78
N ASP A 356 -31.73 23.27 -44.22
CA ASP A 356 -31.15 23.37 -45.58
C ASP A 356 -31.95 24.17 -46.66
N ASP A 357 -31.58 25.45 -46.85
CA ASP A 357 -31.24 26.02 -48.19
C ASP A 357 -30.68 27.47 -48.07
N ASP A 358 -29.41 27.68 -48.48
CA ASP A 358 -28.86 28.91 -49.09
C ASP A 358 -27.38 28.62 -49.52
N GLU A 359 -27.17 28.27 -50.79
CA GLU A 359 -25.85 28.16 -51.46
C GLU A 359 -25.34 29.58 -51.89
N ALA A 360 -24.32 29.86 -52.73
CA ALA A 360 -23.38 29.13 -53.59
C ALA A 360 -22.03 29.94 -53.58
N ASP A 361 -20.96 29.82 -54.40
CA ASP A 361 -20.66 29.42 -55.80
C ASP A 361 -19.24 28.77 -55.83
N ASP A 362 -18.72 28.00 -56.81
CA ASP A 362 -19.28 27.33 -58.00
C ASP A 362 -18.28 26.26 -58.58
N GLU A 363 -18.84 25.18 -59.16
CA GLU A 363 -18.45 24.38 -60.36
C GLU A 363 -16.98 23.89 -60.63
N GLU A 364 -16.68 22.86 -61.45
CA GLU A 364 -17.46 22.09 -62.47
C GLU A 364 -17.04 20.59 -62.53
N MET A 365 -17.80 19.75 -63.25
CA MET A 365 -17.75 18.25 -63.34
C MET A 365 -17.20 17.74 -64.71
N PRO A 366 -17.24 16.43 -65.13
CA PRO A 366 -17.66 15.13 -64.53
C PRO A 366 -16.47 14.11 -64.47
N ASP A 367 -16.46 12.76 -64.66
CA ASP A 367 -17.31 11.60 -65.11
C ASP A 367 -16.57 10.28 -64.64
N ALA A 368 -17.02 9.01 -64.64
CA ALA A 368 -18.31 8.29 -64.79
C ALA A 368 -18.17 6.78 -64.39
N ASP A 369 -19.31 6.06 -64.31
CA ASP A 369 -19.61 4.61 -64.50
C ASP A 369 -18.99 3.41 -63.70
N GLU A 370 -19.94 2.65 -63.11
CA GLU A 370 -20.13 1.19 -62.93
C GLU A 370 -19.12 0.22 -62.22
N GLU A 371 -19.69 -0.52 -61.24
CA GLU A 371 -19.26 -1.81 -60.66
C GLU A 371 -19.67 -3.01 -61.60
N PRO A 372 -19.25 -4.31 -61.45
CA PRO A 372 -19.22 -5.05 -60.16
C PRO A 372 -18.31 -6.33 -60.03
N ARG A 373 -18.49 -7.05 -58.90
CA ARG A 373 -18.33 -8.53 -58.66
C ARG A 373 -16.95 -9.20 -58.37
N GLU A 374 -16.94 -9.89 -57.23
CA GLU A 374 -16.17 -11.12 -56.90
C GLU A 374 -16.62 -12.36 -57.72
N PRO A 375 -15.84 -13.48 -57.89
CA PRO A 375 -15.24 -14.27 -56.78
C PRO A 375 -13.90 -15.03 -57.03
N THR A 376 -13.50 -15.81 -56.01
CA THR A 376 -12.30 -16.69 -55.88
C THR A 376 -12.57 -18.15 -56.34
N PRO A 377 -11.67 -19.17 -56.17
CA PRO A 377 -10.18 -19.24 -56.13
C PRO A 377 -9.56 -20.33 -57.07
N VAL A 378 -8.22 -20.34 -57.27
CA VAL A 378 -7.42 -21.49 -57.78
C VAL A 378 -6.04 -21.58 -57.06
N GLU A 379 -5.39 -22.74 -57.08
CA GLU A 379 -4.31 -23.20 -56.19
C GLU A 379 -2.90 -23.34 -56.85
N GLN A 380 -1.85 -23.56 -56.02
CA GLN A 380 -0.46 -24.03 -56.31
C GLN A 380 0.57 -22.95 -56.71
N PRO A 381 1.91 -23.18 -56.53
CA PRO A 381 2.64 -24.30 -55.90
C PRO A 381 3.51 -23.88 -54.67
N PRO A 382 4.17 -24.81 -53.95
CA PRO A 382 5.01 -24.49 -52.78
C PRO A 382 6.35 -23.78 -53.13
N PRO A 383 6.94 -23.02 -52.19
CA PRO A 383 8.14 -22.21 -52.44
C PRO A 383 9.42 -23.01 -52.64
N SER A 384 10.29 -22.51 -53.52
CA SER A 384 11.61 -23.07 -53.84
C SER A 384 12.70 -22.64 -52.85
N LYS A 385 13.83 -23.37 -52.85
CA LYS A 385 14.96 -23.15 -51.93
C LYS A 385 15.67 -21.79 -52.19
N PRO A 386 16.31 -21.18 -51.17
CA PRO A 386 17.15 -20.01 -51.35
C PRO A 386 18.26 -20.24 -52.39
N THR A 387 18.53 -19.22 -53.21
CA THR A 387 19.60 -19.24 -54.22
C THR A 387 20.93 -18.81 -53.59
N GLU A 388 22.01 -19.50 -53.92
CA GLU A 388 23.35 -19.24 -53.38
C GLU A 388 23.98 -17.95 -53.95
N LEU A 389 24.72 -17.22 -53.11
CA LEU A 389 25.51 -16.07 -53.53
C LEU A 389 26.72 -16.52 -54.36
N LYS A 390 26.99 -15.82 -55.47
CA LYS A 390 28.14 -16.13 -56.34
C LYS A 390 29.42 -15.48 -55.81
N GLU A 391 30.51 -16.24 -55.79
CA GLU A 391 31.87 -15.72 -55.63
C GLU A 391 32.66 -15.93 -56.93
N GLU A 392 33.45 -14.92 -57.32
CA GLU A 392 34.41 -15.04 -58.42
C GLU A 392 35.85 -14.93 -57.90
N VAL A 393 36.69 -15.87 -58.33
CA VAL A 393 38.10 -15.99 -57.92
C VAL A 393 38.96 -16.18 -59.18
N THR A 394 39.87 -15.25 -59.44
CA THR A 394 40.88 -15.35 -60.50
C THR A 394 42.25 -15.63 -59.91
N VAL A 395 43.08 -16.41 -60.63
CA VAL A 395 44.39 -16.84 -60.15
C VAL A 395 45.47 -16.53 -61.20
N GLN A 396 46.41 -15.67 -60.83
CA GLN A 396 47.71 -15.51 -61.47
C GLN A 396 48.79 -15.38 -60.38
N GLY A 397 50.01 -15.87 -60.65
CA GLY A 397 51.16 -15.63 -59.76
C GLY A 397 51.10 -16.25 -58.35
N GLY A 398 50.24 -17.25 -58.11
CA GLY A 398 50.27 -18.05 -56.88
C GLY A 398 49.60 -17.46 -55.64
N ARG A 399 48.89 -16.33 -55.74
CA ARG A 399 48.03 -15.80 -54.67
C ARG A 399 46.57 -15.77 -55.11
N ARG A 400 45.65 -16.21 -54.25
CA ARG A 400 44.20 -16.12 -54.48
C ARG A 400 43.66 -14.79 -53.97
N ARG A 401 42.85 -14.12 -54.80
CA ARG A 401 41.98 -13.02 -54.39
C ARG A 401 40.59 -13.27 -54.95
N GLY A 402 39.58 -13.23 -54.09
CA GLY A 402 38.18 -13.38 -54.46
C GLY A 402 37.38 -12.12 -54.14
N LYS A 403 36.22 -11.94 -54.79
CA LYS A 403 35.18 -10.98 -54.38
C LYS A 403 33.93 -11.72 -53.96
N ARG A 404 33.34 -11.30 -52.83
CA ARG A 404 32.03 -11.74 -52.32
C ARG A 404 31.07 -10.56 -52.24
N GLN A 405 29.77 -10.80 -52.36
CA GLN A 405 28.75 -9.76 -52.23
C GLN A 405 28.19 -9.73 -50.80
N VAL A 406 28.06 -8.54 -50.21
CA VAL A 406 27.67 -8.32 -48.82
C VAL A 406 26.63 -7.21 -48.75
N MET A 407 25.51 -7.45 -48.09
CA MET A 407 24.48 -6.43 -47.83
C MET A 407 25.02 -5.36 -46.88
N LYS A 408 24.91 -4.09 -47.25
CA LYS A 408 25.27 -2.96 -46.37
C LYS A 408 24.13 -1.95 -46.32
N LYS A 409 23.72 -1.59 -45.09
CA LYS A 409 22.72 -0.54 -44.83
C LYS A 409 23.29 0.81 -45.25
N LYS A 410 22.57 1.52 -46.09
CA LYS A 410 22.92 2.83 -46.65
C LYS A 410 21.74 3.76 -46.48
N THR A 411 21.99 4.88 -45.81
CA THR A 411 20.97 5.87 -45.46
C THR A 411 21.03 7.00 -46.48
N VAL A 412 19.91 7.25 -47.16
CA VAL A 412 19.78 8.23 -48.25
C VAL A 412 18.53 9.07 -47.99
N LYS A 413 18.57 10.35 -48.39
CA LYS A 413 17.40 11.23 -48.33
C LYS A 413 16.59 11.08 -49.60
N ASP A 414 15.28 10.84 -49.48
CA ASP A 414 14.37 10.76 -50.64
C ASP A 414 13.94 12.16 -51.12
N GLU A 415 13.18 12.19 -52.22
CA GLU A 415 12.78 13.41 -52.94
C GLU A 415 11.74 14.25 -52.16
N GLU A 416 11.05 13.63 -51.19
CA GLU A 416 10.13 14.27 -50.25
C GLU A 416 10.84 14.77 -48.98
N GLY A 417 12.11 14.40 -48.80
CA GLY A 417 12.99 14.94 -47.77
C GLY A 417 13.09 14.10 -46.49
N TYR A 418 12.64 12.85 -46.50
CA TYR A 418 12.79 11.93 -45.38
C TYR A 418 14.07 11.10 -45.51
N ILE A 419 14.58 10.61 -44.38
CA ILE A 419 15.88 9.93 -44.29
C ILE A 419 15.64 8.42 -44.18
N VAL A 420 15.74 7.72 -45.31
CA VAL A 420 15.39 6.29 -45.42
C VAL A 420 16.65 5.44 -45.55
N THR A 421 16.71 4.35 -44.79
CA THR A 421 17.82 3.38 -44.86
C THR A 421 17.41 2.17 -45.69
N ARG A 422 18.11 1.93 -46.79
CA ARG A 422 17.92 0.76 -47.68
C ARG A 422 19.19 -0.10 -47.65
N GLU A 423 19.05 -1.40 -47.89
CA GLU A 423 20.20 -2.31 -47.96
C GLU A 423 20.64 -2.53 -49.41
N GLU A 424 21.90 -2.20 -49.72
CA GLU A 424 22.49 -2.37 -51.05
C GLU A 424 23.58 -3.45 -51.03
N ALA A 425 23.54 -4.37 -52.01
CA ALA A 425 24.42 -5.53 -52.10
C ALA A 425 25.79 -5.18 -52.70
N THR A 426 26.78 -4.89 -51.85
CA THR A 426 28.09 -4.34 -52.23
C THR A 426 29.19 -5.42 -52.29
N TRP A 427 30.10 -5.33 -53.27
CA TRP A 427 31.19 -6.30 -53.42
C TRP A 427 32.43 -5.96 -52.58
N GLU A 428 33.00 -6.98 -51.91
CA GLU A 428 34.14 -6.88 -50.99
C GLU A 428 35.16 -7.98 -51.29
N SER A 429 36.47 -7.69 -51.19
CA SER A 429 37.55 -8.60 -51.61
C SER A 429 38.36 -9.22 -50.46
N PHE A 430 38.68 -10.51 -50.54
CA PHE A 430 39.48 -11.22 -49.53
C PHE A 430 40.74 -11.90 -50.10
N SER A 431 41.63 -12.32 -49.21
CA SER A 431 42.91 -13.01 -49.46
C SER A 431 43.22 -13.93 -48.28
N GLU A 432 43.61 -15.19 -48.51
CA GLU A 432 44.00 -16.13 -47.44
C GLU A 432 45.52 -16.16 -47.23
N ASP A 433 45.94 -16.20 -45.96
CA ASP A 433 47.31 -16.55 -45.53
C ASP A 433 47.32 -16.99 -44.05
N GLU A 434 46.70 -18.15 -43.71
CA GLU A 434 46.98 -18.93 -42.48
C GLU A 434 46.50 -20.41 -42.61
N PRO A 435 47.07 -21.41 -41.88
CA PRO A 435 47.07 -22.81 -42.34
C PRO A 435 46.13 -23.80 -41.61
N VAL A 436 45.85 -24.95 -42.26
CA VAL A 436 45.05 -26.08 -41.74
C VAL A 436 45.75 -27.44 -41.88
N PRO A 437 45.85 -28.27 -40.82
CA PRO A 437 46.08 -29.71 -40.99
C PRO A 437 45.25 -30.66 -40.09
N LYS A 438 44.26 -31.33 -40.71
CA LYS A 438 43.87 -32.77 -40.65
C LYS A 438 43.87 -33.59 -39.33
N LYS A 439 42.76 -34.35 -39.15
CA LYS A 439 42.56 -35.55 -38.29
C LYS A 439 43.47 -36.73 -38.73
N LYS A 440 43.73 -37.85 -38.02
CA LYS A 440 43.22 -38.61 -36.83
C LYS A 440 44.43 -39.51 -36.33
N PRO A 441 44.39 -40.56 -35.44
CA PRO A 441 43.31 -41.18 -34.64
C PRO A 441 43.62 -41.57 -33.15
N ALA A 442 42.54 -41.91 -32.43
CA ALA A 442 42.31 -42.95 -31.39
C ALA A 442 43.38 -43.51 -30.39
N VAL A 443 42.87 -43.80 -29.17
CA VAL A 443 43.16 -44.92 -28.20
C VAL A 443 43.60 -44.52 -26.76
N ASN A 444 42.82 -45.00 -25.78
CA ASN A 444 43.04 -45.30 -24.33
C ASN A 444 43.53 -44.27 -23.26
N VAL A 445 42.54 -43.77 -22.48
CA VAL A 445 42.29 -44.12 -21.05
C VAL A 445 43.35 -43.81 -19.94
N SER A 446 43.01 -42.81 -19.12
CA SER A 446 43.05 -42.76 -17.62
C SER A 446 44.10 -41.96 -16.81
N LYS A 447 43.57 -41.40 -15.69
CA LYS A 447 44.18 -41.03 -14.38
C LYS A 447 45.07 -39.77 -14.20
N ALA A 448 44.46 -38.79 -13.51
CA ALA A 448 44.87 -38.25 -12.19
C ALA A 448 45.38 -36.78 -12.06
N LYS A 449 44.57 -35.98 -11.33
CA LYS A 449 44.85 -34.83 -10.44
C LYS A 449 46.00 -33.82 -10.72
N ALA A 450 45.58 -32.57 -10.96
CA ALA A 450 46.14 -31.28 -10.49
C ALA A 450 47.55 -30.88 -11.01
N VAL A 451 47.89 -29.59 -11.25
CA VAL A 451 47.64 -28.35 -10.49
C VAL A 451 47.63 -27.10 -11.42
N ALA A 452 46.88 -26.05 -11.02
CA ALA A 452 46.99 -24.61 -11.36
C ALA A 452 46.98 -24.06 -12.83
N LEU A 453 45.85 -23.39 -13.13
CA LEU A 453 45.72 -21.98 -13.58
C LEU A 453 46.06 -21.50 -15.02
N LEU A 454 45.22 -20.52 -15.44
CA LEU A 454 45.36 -19.53 -16.52
C LEU A 454 45.36 -20.00 -17.99
N GLY A 455 44.28 -19.61 -18.70
CA GLY A 455 44.14 -19.76 -20.15
C GLY A 455 42.67 -19.67 -20.60
N LEU A 456 42.16 -18.47 -20.86
CA LEU A 456 40.78 -18.28 -21.36
C LEU A 456 40.67 -18.72 -22.83
N GLN A 457 39.69 -19.57 -23.12
CA GLN A 457 39.00 -19.57 -24.42
C GLN A 457 37.49 -19.76 -24.24
N THR A 458 36.72 -19.01 -25.03
CA THR A 458 35.25 -18.97 -24.99
C THR A 458 34.65 -20.15 -25.76
N GLY A 459 34.59 -21.32 -25.11
CA GLY A 459 33.71 -22.41 -25.55
C GLY A 459 32.25 -22.13 -25.17
N ALA A 460 31.30 -22.44 -26.05
CA ALA A 460 29.88 -22.38 -25.72
C ALA A 460 29.55 -23.40 -24.62
N LEU A 461 28.98 -22.93 -23.50
CA LEU A 461 28.66 -23.78 -22.35
C LEU A 461 27.43 -24.67 -22.66
N PRO A 462 27.55 -26.01 -22.64
CA PRO A 462 26.43 -26.91 -22.83
C PRO A 462 25.60 -27.01 -21.54
N ASN A 463 24.86 -25.95 -21.22
CA ASN A 463 23.80 -25.85 -20.21
C ASN A 463 23.12 -24.46 -20.16
N ARG A 464 23.38 -23.57 -21.13
CA ARG A 464 22.95 -22.16 -21.04
C ARG A 464 21.43 -21.95 -21.09
N ASP A 465 20.72 -22.91 -21.67
CA ASP A 465 19.28 -22.87 -21.93
C ASP A 465 18.47 -23.81 -21.00
N ASP A 466 19.08 -24.31 -19.91
CA ASP A 466 18.37 -25.09 -18.89
C ASP A 466 17.37 -24.18 -18.13
N PRO A 467 16.04 -24.43 -18.22
CA PRO A 467 15.04 -23.60 -17.55
C PRO A 467 15.22 -23.54 -16.02
N ALA A 468 15.81 -24.56 -15.40
CA ALA A 468 16.10 -24.57 -13.96
C ALA A 468 17.32 -23.72 -13.58
N ILE A 469 18.23 -23.44 -14.52
CA ILE A 469 19.33 -22.48 -14.35
C ILE A 469 18.82 -21.06 -14.61
N LEU A 470 18.04 -20.87 -15.68
CA LEU A 470 17.42 -19.57 -16.00
C LEU A 470 16.50 -19.09 -14.86
N ARG A 471 15.72 -20.00 -14.25
CA ARG A 471 14.90 -19.70 -13.05
C ARG A 471 15.68 -19.21 -11.84
N ARG A 472 16.96 -19.58 -11.70
CA ARG A 472 17.85 -19.11 -10.62
C ARG A 472 18.53 -17.78 -10.93
N ALA A 473 18.41 -17.29 -12.17
CA ALA A 473 18.92 -16.01 -12.63
C ALA A 473 17.81 -14.95 -12.81
N CYS A 474 16.57 -15.27 -12.44
CA CYS A 474 15.46 -14.32 -12.43
C CYS A 474 15.73 -13.22 -11.39
N PRO A 475 15.52 -11.94 -11.74
CA PRO A 475 15.61 -10.85 -10.77
C PRO A 475 14.44 -10.95 -9.78
N ASP A 476 14.61 -10.29 -8.62
CA ASP A 476 13.46 -9.91 -7.81
C ASP A 476 12.52 -9.00 -8.64
N TYR A 477 11.22 -9.26 -8.57
CA TYR A 477 10.26 -8.56 -9.42
C TYR A 477 9.90 -7.16 -8.89
N THR A 478 9.95 -6.92 -7.57
CA THR A 478 9.78 -5.56 -7.02
C THR A 478 10.88 -4.64 -7.56
N SER A 479 12.13 -5.11 -7.50
CA SER A 479 13.32 -4.44 -8.05
C SER A 479 13.24 -4.24 -9.57
N TYR A 480 12.72 -5.24 -10.30
CA TYR A 480 12.54 -5.17 -11.76
C TYR A 480 11.47 -4.15 -12.16
N ALA A 481 10.28 -4.22 -11.55
CA ALA A 481 9.14 -3.33 -11.80
C ALA A 481 9.44 -1.87 -11.42
N SER A 482 10.33 -1.64 -10.45
CA SER A 482 10.82 -0.31 -10.05
C SER A 482 11.64 0.43 -11.11
N THR A 483 11.93 -0.20 -12.26
CA THR A 483 12.81 0.36 -13.30
C THR A 483 12.17 0.34 -14.69
N PRO A 484 12.42 1.36 -15.54
CA PRO A 484 11.90 1.39 -16.90
C PRO A 484 12.78 0.57 -17.85
N HIS A 485 12.19 -0.45 -18.50
CA HIS A 485 12.88 -1.29 -19.48
C HIS A 485 12.73 -0.73 -20.91
N GLY A 486 13.85 -0.60 -21.62
CA GLY A 486 13.88 0.07 -22.93
C GLY A 486 13.02 -0.57 -24.02
N GLY A 487 12.34 0.27 -24.81
CA GLY A 487 11.52 -0.14 -25.96
C GLY A 487 11.28 1.03 -26.93
N PRO A 488 10.54 0.80 -28.02
CA PRO A 488 10.18 1.84 -29.00
C PRO A 488 8.86 2.58 -28.68
N LEU A 489 8.22 2.26 -27.55
CA LEU A 489 6.97 2.83 -27.06
C LEU A 489 7.25 3.76 -25.88
N ASN A 490 6.28 4.58 -25.47
CA ASN A 490 6.44 5.45 -24.29
C ASN A 490 6.36 4.62 -23.00
N LEU A 491 5.52 3.58 -22.98
CA LEU A 491 5.42 2.65 -21.87
C LEU A 491 6.37 1.44 -22.04
N PRO A 492 7.17 1.10 -21.02
CA PRO A 492 8.12 -0.01 -21.08
C PRO A 492 7.44 -1.38 -21.02
N PHE A 493 8.18 -2.42 -21.40
CA PHE A 493 7.75 -3.82 -21.23
C PHE A 493 8.10 -4.30 -19.81
N GLN A 494 7.14 -4.91 -19.10
CA GLN A 494 7.28 -5.31 -17.68
C GLN A 494 6.95 -6.77 -17.39
N ARG A 495 6.60 -7.61 -18.38
CA ARG A 495 6.43 -9.05 -18.10
C ARG A 495 7.79 -9.69 -17.79
N PRO A 496 7.90 -10.61 -16.82
CA PRO A 496 9.07 -11.45 -16.66
C PRO A 496 9.41 -12.21 -17.95
N ALA A 497 10.71 -12.46 -18.15
CA ALA A 497 11.17 -13.44 -19.13
C ALA A 497 10.47 -14.79 -18.88
N GLU A 498 10.12 -15.52 -19.94
CA GLU A 498 9.24 -16.69 -19.86
C GLU A 498 9.63 -17.74 -18.79
N PRO A 499 10.91 -18.10 -18.59
CA PRO A 499 11.30 -19.03 -17.52
C PRO A 499 10.96 -18.53 -16.10
N CYS A 500 10.91 -17.21 -15.90
CA CYS A 500 10.69 -16.53 -14.63
C CYS A 500 9.21 -16.35 -14.27
N ARG A 501 8.28 -16.63 -15.20
CA ARG A 501 6.84 -16.52 -14.92
C ARG A 501 6.42 -17.58 -13.91
N THR A 502 5.71 -17.16 -12.86
CA THR A 502 5.29 -18.09 -11.78
C THR A 502 4.26 -19.11 -12.26
N PHE A 503 3.39 -18.71 -13.18
CA PHE A 503 2.35 -19.52 -13.80
C PHE A 503 2.13 -19.06 -15.25
N SER A 504 1.76 -19.99 -16.15
CA SER A 504 1.49 -19.69 -17.56
C SER A 504 0.22 -20.38 -18.03
N SER A 505 -0.63 -19.67 -18.78
CA SER A 505 -1.84 -20.20 -19.41
C SER A 505 -1.87 -19.85 -20.90
N PRO A 506 -1.95 -20.85 -21.81
CA PRO A 506 -2.13 -20.59 -23.25
C PRO A 506 -3.41 -19.81 -23.57
N ALA A 507 -4.44 -19.92 -22.73
CA ALA A 507 -5.68 -19.17 -22.89
C ALA A 507 -5.49 -17.68 -22.55
N VAL A 508 -4.68 -17.36 -21.53
CA VAL A 508 -4.31 -15.97 -21.18
C VAL A 508 -3.42 -15.35 -22.25
N GLU A 509 -2.40 -16.07 -22.74
CA GLU A 509 -1.56 -15.57 -23.84
C GLU A 509 -2.40 -15.27 -25.10
N LYS A 510 -3.40 -16.10 -25.41
CA LYS A 510 -4.34 -15.82 -26.53
C LYS A 510 -5.15 -14.54 -26.30
N VAL A 511 -5.66 -14.28 -25.09
CA VAL A 511 -6.39 -13.03 -24.79
C VAL A 511 -5.47 -11.82 -24.92
N ILE A 512 -4.19 -11.93 -24.55
CA ILE A 512 -3.19 -10.86 -24.76
C ILE A 512 -3.00 -10.58 -26.24
N ASP A 513 -2.83 -11.60 -27.08
CA ASP A 513 -2.65 -11.42 -28.53
C ASP A 513 -3.94 -10.89 -29.20
N ASP A 514 -5.10 -11.46 -28.87
CA ASP A 514 -6.42 -11.03 -29.37
C ASP A 514 -6.68 -9.55 -29.04
N ILE A 515 -6.43 -9.10 -27.81
CA ILE A 515 -6.66 -7.70 -27.39
C ILE A 515 -5.58 -6.78 -27.96
N THR A 516 -4.29 -7.10 -27.77
CA THR A 516 -3.19 -6.15 -28.05
C THR A 516 -2.86 -6.00 -29.53
N SER A 517 -3.27 -6.94 -30.38
CA SER A 517 -3.28 -6.76 -31.84
C SER A 517 -4.34 -5.75 -32.30
N ARG A 518 -5.49 -5.72 -31.62
CA ARG A 518 -6.66 -4.91 -31.98
C ARG A 518 -6.66 -3.49 -31.41
N LEU A 519 -6.03 -3.26 -30.25
CA LEU A 519 -5.94 -1.94 -29.62
C LEU A 519 -5.27 -0.93 -30.56
N VAL A 520 -5.92 0.21 -30.81
CA VAL A 520 -5.41 1.26 -31.71
C VAL A 520 -4.16 1.91 -31.11
N ASP A 521 -4.28 2.38 -29.86
CA ASP A 521 -3.16 2.87 -29.08
C ASP A 521 -2.22 1.73 -28.67
N LYS A 522 -0.93 1.90 -28.94
CA LYS A 522 0.10 0.91 -28.66
C LYS A 522 0.70 1.04 -27.26
N ASP A 523 0.60 2.20 -26.61
CA ASP A 523 0.95 2.34 -25.20
C ASP A 523 -0.10 1.66 -24.31
N LEU A 524 -1.40 1.89 -24.56
CA LEU A 524 -2.48 1.12 -23.92
C LEU A 524 -2.36 -0.39 -24.18
N ALA A 525 -1.95 -0.80 -25.39
CA ALA A 525 -1.69 -2.20 -25.70
C ALA A 525 -0.50 -2.78 -24.91
N GLN A 526 0.54 -1.98 -24.68
CA GLN A 526 1.70 -2.42 -23.89
C GLN A 526 1.37 -2.47 -22.39
N LEU A 527 0.56 -1.54 -21.87
CA LEU A 527 0.06 -1.59 -20.50
C LEU A 527 -0.85 -2.81 -20.28
N PHE A 528 -1.78 -3.12 -21.20
CA PHE A 528 -2.59 -4.34 -21.12
C PHE A 528 -1.74 -5.62 -21.18
N ARG A 529 -0.73 -5.66 -22.07
CA ARG A 529 0.23 -6.77 -22.15
C ARG A 529 0.98 -7.00 -20.84
N ASN A 530 1.32 -5.94 -20.10
CA ASN A 530 2.00 -6.04 -18.82
C ASN A 530 1.04 -6.41 -17.68
N ALA A 531 -0.13 -5.76 -17.63
CA ALA A 531 -1.05 -5.78 -16.50
C ALA A 531 -1.93 -7.03 -16.44
N PHE A 532 -2.56 -7.44 -17.56
CA PHE A 532 -3.49 -8.58 -17.57
C PHE A 532 -2.87 -9.92 -17.12
N PRO A 533 -1.62 -10.29 -17.47
CA PRO A 533 -0.99 -11.49 -16.94
C PRO A 533 -0.26 -11.28 -15.60
N ASN A 534 -0.18 -10.06 -15.04
CA ASN A 534 0.77 -9.73 -13.96
C ASN A 534 0.66 -10.69 -12.76
N THR A 535 -0.56 -11.01 -12.31
CA THR A 535 -0.82 -12.02 -11.26
C THR A 535 -0.17 -13.37 -11.60
N LEU A 536 -0.47 -13.95 -12.76
CA LEU A 536 0.04 -15.27 -13.16
C LEU A 536 1.55 -15.25 -13.37
N ASP A 537 2.06 -14.19 -13.99
CA ASP A 537 3.49 -14.00 -14.25
C ASP A 537 4.31 -13.86 -12.96
N THR A 538 3.76 -13.32 -11.86
CA THR A 538 4.56 -12.84 -10.72
C THR A 538 4.12 -13.27 -9.31
N THR A 539 2.83 -13.45 -9.03
CA THR A 539 2.31 -13.60 -7.65
C THR A 539 1.89 -15.02 -7.25
N ILE A 540 1.91 -16.00 -8.17
CA ILE A 540 1.58 -17.40 -7.87
C ILE A 540 2.76 -18.07 -7.18
N ARG A 541 2.99 -17.75 -5.90
CA ARG A 541 4.16 -18.19 -5.13
C ARG A 541 4.15 -19.70 -4.86
N TRP A 542 2.98 -20.30 -4.69
CA TRP A 542 2.84 -21.76 -4.54
C TRP A 542 1.54 -22.26 -5.17
N HIS A 543 1.61 -23.40 -5.87
CA HIS A 543 0.44 -24.09 -6.40
C HIS A 543 0.71 -25.61 -6.45
N THR A 544 -0.30 -26.42 -6.12
CA THR A 544 -0.27 -27.88 -6.28
C THR A 544 -1.64 -28.42 -6.67
N ASN A 545 -1.66 -29.49 -7.48
CA ASN A 545 -2.86 -30.21 -7.91
C ASN A 545 -3.28 -31.33 -6.93
N GLY A 546 -2.84 -31.29 -5.67
CA GLY A 546 -3.14 -32.32 -4.65
C GLY A 546 -2.40 -33.66 -4.80
N SER A 547 -1.59 -33.82 -5.84
CA SER A 547 -0.76 -35.03 -6.06
C SER A 547 0.41 -35.17 -5.08
N THR A 548 0.80 -34.07 -4.42
CA THR A 548 1.82 -34.05 -3.36
C THR A 548 1.27 -34.68 -2.09
N THR A 549 1.70 -35.92 -1.78
CA THR A 549 1.37 -36.61 -0.53
C THR A 549 1.67 -35.74 0.68
N SER A 550 0.70 -35.59 1.58
CA SER A 550 0.81 -34.77 2.79
C SER A 550 2.09 -35.09 3.58
N GLY A 551 2.82 -34.05 3.99
CA GLY A 551 3.97 -34.20 4.87
C GLY A 551 3.60 -34.94 6.15
N THR A 552 4.53 -35.73 6.69
CA THR A 552 4.31 -36.74 7.76
C THR A 552 3.87 -36.20 9.12
N ASN A 553 3.60 -34.89 9.23
CA ASN A 553 3.14 -34.19 10.44
C ASN A 553 1.69 -33.65 10.34
N ALA A 554 0.88 -34.16 9.40
CA ALA A 554 -0.56 -33.83 9.33
C ALA A 554 -1.30 -34.22 10.63
N ARG A 555 -1.50 -33.25 11.54
CA ARG A 555 -2.16 -33.43 12.84
C ARG A 555 -3.07 -32.24 13.18
N ARG A 556 -4.36 -32.37 12.86
CA ARG A 556 -5.49 -32.10 13.78
C ARG A 556 -6.86 -32.37 13.12
N ASP A 557 -6.96 -32.14 11.81
CA ASP A 557 -8.18 -32.37 11.03
C ASP A 557 -7.83 -33.12 9.73
N GLY A 558 -8.54 -34.20 9.41
CA GLY A 558 -8.07 -35.23 8.47
C GLY A 558 -8.10 -34.83 6.98
N ALA A 559 -8.83 -33.76 6.65
CA ALA A 559 -9.00 -33.26 5.29
C ALA A 559 -8.35 -31.89 5.04
N GLN A 560 -7.65 -31.32 6.04
CA GLN A 560 -6.96 -30.04 5.91
C GLN A 560 -5.83 -30.12 4.84
N TRP A 561 -5.73 -29.09 4.00
CA TRP A 561 -4.77 -29.00 2.88
C TRP A 561 -4.85 -30.16 1.86
N THR A 562 -6.04 -30.72 1.63
CA THR A 562 -6.27 -31.74 0.58
C THR A 562 -6.72 -31.11 -0.74
N GLY A 563 -6.65 -31.87 -1.84
CA GLY A 563 -7.02 -31.38 -3.17
C GLY A 563 -6.04 -30.37 -3.77
N ALA A 564 -6.47 -29.62 -4.78
CA ALA A 564 -5.70 -28.50 -5.31
C ALA A 564 -5.56 -27.39 -4.24
N GLN A 565 -4.43 -26.70 -4.23
CA GLN A 565 -4.11 -25.59 -3.32
C GLN A 565 -3.28 -24.54 -4.06
N THR A 566 -3.51 -23.25 -3.77
CA THR A 566 -2.83 -22.13 -4.43
C THR A 566 -2.69 -20.97 -3.45
N PHE A 567 -1.48 -20.42 -3.31
CA PHE A 567 -1.18 -19.24 -2.52
C PHE A 567 -0.75 -18.09 -3.44
N VAL A 568 -1.44 -16.96 -3.34
CA VAL A 568 -1.34 -15.81 -4.25
C VAL A 568 -1.08 -14.54 -3.45
N VAL A 569 0.08 -13.93 -3.67
CA VAL A 569 0.49 -12.74 -2.92
C VAL A 569 0.03 -11.43 -3.58
N THR A 570 -0.08 -10.35 -2.81
CA THR A 570 -0.56 -9.04 -3.33
C THR A 570 0.39 -8.43 -4.36
N GLY A 571 1.69 -8.72 -4.22
CA GLY A 571 2.75 -8.29 -5.12
C GLY A 571 4.09 -8.22 -4.40
N ASP A 572 4.52 -6.99 -4.15
CA ASP A 572 5.72 -6.62 -3.39
C ASP A 572 5.77 -7.18 -1.96
N ILE A 573 4.62 -7.44 -1.34
CA ILE A 573 4.50 -8.15 -0.04
C ILE A 573 4.24 -9.64 -0.29
N ASN A 574 5.03 -10.52 0.35
CA ASN A 574 4.96 -11.98 0.17
C ASN A 574 3.91 -12.67 1.08
N ALA A 575 2.74 -12.04 1.22
CA ALA A 575 1.59 -12.54 1.99
C ALA A 575 0.29 -12.44 1.15
N GLU A 576 -0.71 -13.26 1.48
CA GLU A 576 -2.00 -13.30 0.77
C GLU A 576 -3.09 -12.56 1.55
N TRP A 577 -3.63 -11.49 0.96
CA TRP A 577 -4.90 -10.88 1.39
C TRP A 577 -6.07 -11.56 0.68
N LEU A 578 -7.14 -11.88 1.42
CA LEU A 578 -8.34 -12.52 0.85
C LEU A 578 -9.02 -11.63 -0.22
N ARG A 579 -8.97 -10.30 -0.03
CA ARG A 579 -9.40 -9.27 -0.99
C ARG A 579 -8.58 -9.31 -2.27
N ASP A 580 -7.27 -9.12 -2.14
CA ASP A 580 -6.35 -9.00 -3.27
C ASP A 580 -6.33 -10.27 -4.11
N SER A 581 -6.12 -11.44 -3.51
CA SER A 581 -6.00 -12.69 -4.28
C SER A 581 -7.27 -13.02 -5.05
N THR A 582 -8.43 -12.65 -4.52
CA THR A 582 -9.72 -12.75 -5.21
C THR A 582 -9.76 -11.84 -6.44
N ASN A 583 -9.56 -10.52 -6.26
CA ASN A 583 -9.65 -9.55 -7.37
C ASN A 583 -8.54 -9.75 -8.42
N GLN A 584 -7.36 -10.20 -8.01
CA GLN A 584 -6.25 -10.61 -8.86
C GLN A 584 -6.63 -11.79 -9.79
N ILE A 585 -7.55 -12.66 -9.35
CA ILE A 585 -7.96 -13.88 -10.06
C ILE A 585 -9.22 -13.68 -10.92
N THR A 586 -10.15 -12.78 -10.55
CA THR A 586 -11.45 -12.57 -11.24
C THR A 586 -11.33 -12.48 -12.77
N ASN A 587 -10.26 -11.86 -13.30
CA ASN A 587 -9.96 -11.79 -14.74
C ASN A 587 -9.91 -13.15 -15.45
N TYR A 588 -9.48 -14.21 -14.76
CA TYR A 588 -9.23 -15.54 -15.35
C TYR A 588 -10.39 -16.52 -15.18
N GLN A 589 -11.42 -16.17 -14.38
CA GLN A 589 -12.59 -17.02 -14.14
C GLN A 589 -13.26 -17.48 -15.45
N LYS A 590 -13.47 -16.56 -16.40
CA LYS A 590 -14.04 -16.82 -17.74
C LYS A 590 -13.22 -17.79 -18.60
N LEU A 591 -11.93 -17.97 -18.29
CA LEU A 591 -11.03 -18.89 -18.98
C LEU A 591 -10.96 -20.27 -18.32
N ALA A 592 -11.34 -20.40 -17.04
CA ALA A 592 -11.21 -21.64 -16.26
C ALA A 592 -11.91 -22.84 -16.91
N ALA A 593 -13.11 -22.65 -17.49
CA ALA A 593 -13.83 -23.71 -18.20
C ALA A 593 -13.10 -24.21 -19.47
N LYS A 594 -12.14 -23.43 -19.99
CA LYS A 594 -11.40 -23.67 -21.24
C LYS A 594 -9.96 -24.14 -20.98
N ASP A 595 -9.37 -23.78 -19.83
CA ASP A 595 -8.01 -24.14 -19.41
C ASP A 595 -8.00 -24.85 -18.06
N LYS A 596 -7.67 -26.15 -18.08
CA LYS A 596 -7.62 -27.01 -16.89
C LYS A 596 -6.56 -26.59 -15.86
N SER A 597 -5.51 -25.89 -16.29
CA SER A 597 -4.48 -25.38 -15.38
C SER A 597 -5.04 -24.20 -14.58
N LEU A 598 -5.73 -23.26 -15.26
CA LEU A 598 -6.43 -22.16 -14.58
C LEU A 598 -7.55 -22.67 -13.68
N TYR A 599 -8.33 -23.65 -14.14
CA TYR A 599 -9.36 -24.30 -13.31
C TYR A 599 -8.77 -24.82 -11.98
N SER A 600 -7.67 -25.55 -12.04
CA SER A 600 -6.99 -26.08 -10.85
C SER A 600 -6.38 -24.99 -9.98
N LEU A 601 -5.82 -23.93 -10.60
CA LEU A 601 -5.28 -22.77 -9.90
C LEU A 601 -6.35 -22.08 -9.05
N ILE A 602 -7.53 -21.82 -9.62
CA ILE A 602 -8.62 -21.09 -8.97
C ILE A 602 -9.32 -21.97 -7.92
N LEU A 603 -9.58 -23.25 -8.24
CA LEU A 603 -10.06 -24.23 -7.25
C LEU A 603 -9.09 -24.33 -6.07
N GLY A 604 -7.78 -24.30 -6.35
CA GLY A 604 -6.74 -24.28 -5.32
C GLY A 604 -6.77 -23.03 -4.45
N ALA A 605 -7.04 -21.85 -5.01
CA ALA A 605 -7.17 -20.61 -4.24
C ALA A 605 -8.40 -20.66 -3.31
N ILE A 606 -9.55 -21.15 -3.80
CA ILE A 606 -10.77 -21.33 -2.96
C ILE A 606 -10.48 -22.29 -1.79
N ASN A 607 -9.75 -23.38 -2.05
CA ASN A 607 -9.38 -24.34 -1.01
C ASN A 607 -8.39 -23.75 0.01
N THR A 608 -7.41 -22.95 -0.44
CA THR A 608 -6.43 -22.28 0.43
C THR A 608 -7.07 -21.18 1.27
N GLN A 609 -7.90 -20.30 0.68
CA GLN A 609 -8.69 -19.32 1.44
C GLN A 609 -9.66 -20.00 2.43
N SER A 610 -10.21 -21.17 2.10
CA SER A 610 -11.04 -21.95 3.05
C SER A 610 -10.25 -22.34 4.30
N GLU A 611 -8.98 -22.73 4.17
CA GLU A 611 -8.12 -23.04 5.32
C GLU A 611 -7.85 -21.79 6.18
N PHE A 612 -7.57 -20.66 5.53
CA PHE A 612 -7.37 -19.35 6.18
C PHE A 612 -8.60 -18.92 7.01
N VAL A 613 -9.79 -18.89 6.38
CA VAL A 613 -11.07 -18.52 7.02
C VAL A 613 -11.47 -19.48 8.15
N ILE A 614 -11.14 -20.78 8.06
CA ILE A 614 -11.43 -21.74 9.14
C ILE A 614 -10.59 -21.46 10.40
N GLN A 615 -9.35 -21.00 10.22
CA GLN A 615 -8.39 -20.85 11.32
C GLN A 615 -8.39 -19.44 11.93
N SER A 616 -8.55 -18.37 11.15
CA SER A 616 -8.50 -16.99 11.66
C SER A 616 -9.41 -16.03 10.87
N PRO A 617 -10.75 -16.13 11.02
CA PRO A 617 -11.75 -15.39 10.23
C PRO A 617 -11.83 -13.88 10.54
N TYR A 618 -11.01 -13.38 11.45
CA TYR A 618 -10.91 -11.96 11.80
C TYR A 618 -9.70 -11.27 11.18
N CYS A 619 -8.94 -11.98 10.35
CA CYS A 619 -7.69 -11.51 9.79
C CYS A 619 -7.80 -11.30 8.27
N ASN A 620 -7.22 -10.20 7.79
CA ASN A 620 -7.15 -9.82 6.38
C ASN A 620 -6.06 -10.61 5.61
N ALA A 621 -4.89 -10.80 6.22
CA ALA A 621 -3.68 -11.26 5.54
C ALA A 621 -3.06 -12.54 6.14
N PHE A 622 -2.59 -13.44 5.26
CA PHE A 622 -2.12 -14.77 5.63
C PHE A 622 -0.70 -15.07 5.13
N GLN A 623 0.03 -15.82 5.95
CA GLN A 623 1.39 -16.27 5.67
C GLN A 623 1.39 -17.41 4.63
N PRO A 624 2.51 -17.62 3.91
CA PRO A 624 2.68 -18.77 3.03
C PRO A 624 2.38 -20.10 3.75
N PRO A 625 1.45 -20.94 3.25
CA PRO A 625 1.10 -22.21 3.88
C PRO A 625 2.34 -23.07 4.12
N ALA A 626 2.51 -23.64 5.32
CA ALA A 626 3.72 -24.36 5.71
C ALA A 626 4.10 -25.55 4.79
N LEU A 627 3.13 -26.08 4.02
CA LEU A 627 3.35 -27.13 3.01
C LEU A 627 4.02 -26.61 1.72
N SER A 628 4.07 -25.30 1.49
CA SER A 628 4.79 -24.67 0.37
C SER A 628 6.32 -24.73 0.53
N GLY A 629 6.81 -24.84 1.78
CA GLY A 629 8.23 -24.70 2.10
C GLY A 629 8.76 -23.26 2.02
N ILE A 630 7.91 -22.29 1.68
CA ILE A 630 8.19 -20.85 1.79
C ILE A 630 8.18 -20.49 3.28
N LYS A 631 9.01 -19.53 3.69
CA LYS A 631 9.02 -19.05 5.08
C LYS A 631 7.93 -17.99 5.28
N PRO A 632 7.30 -17.92 6.47
CA PRO A 632 6.57 -16.74 6.90
C PRO A 632 7.44 -15.49 6.81
N GLU A 633 6.83 -14.37 6.42
CA GLU A 633 7.45 -13.05 6.49
C GLU A 633 7.48 -12.54 7.93
N ALA A 634 8.54 -11.81 8.28
CA ALA A 634 8.72 -11.27 9.62
C ALA A 634 8.10 -9.87 9.72
N SER A 635 7.08 -9.70 10.55
CA SER A 635 6.58 -8.37 10.91
C SER A 635 7.37 -7.77 12.07
N SER A 636 7.57 -6.46 12.04
CA SER A 636 8.05 -5.63 13.14
C SER A 636 6.92 -4.97 13.95
N GLN A 637 5.68 -5.11 13.48
CA GLN A 637 4.48 -4.60 14.16
C GLN A 637 4.25 -5.36 15.47
N LYS A 638 3.58 -4.70 16.42
CA LYS A 638 3.21 -5.28 17.71
C LYS A 638 1.71 -5.13 17.90
N ASP A 639 1.00 -6.21 17.62
CA ASP A 639 -0.46 -6.22 17.65
C ASP A 639 -0.96 -6.97 18.88
N THR A 640 -1.92 -6.38 19.59
CA THR A 640 -2.67 -7.00 20.66
C THR A 640 -4.07 -7.25 20.15
N VAL A 641 -4.36 -8.52 19.79
CA VAL A 641 -5.60 -8.91 19.11
C VAL A 641 -6.34 -9.99 19.90
N HIS A 642 -7.66 -9.85 19.95
CA HIS A 642 -8.58 -10.88 20.38
C HIS A 642 -9.58 -11.17 19.24
N PRO A 643 -9.89 -12.44 18.90
CA PRO A 643 -9.23 -13.65 19.39
C PRO A 643 -7.74 -13.71 19.01
N ALA A 644 -6.91 -14.32 19.84
CA ALA A 644 -5.48 -14.48 19.55
C ALA A 644 -5.26 -15.42 18.36
N TYR A 645 -4.36 -15.04 17.46
CA TYR A 645 -4.03 -15.78 16.23
C TYR A 645 -2.64 -16.44 16.30
N ASP A 646 -2.25 -17.13 15.23
CA ASP A 646 -0.93 -17.76 15.07
C ASP A 646 -0.10 -16.96 14.04
N GLU A 647 0.93 -16.25 14.51
CA GLU A 647 1.84 -15.41 13.69
C GLU A 647 2.59 -16.21 12.60
N SER A 648 2.66 -17.54 12.70
CA SER A 648 3.23 -18.40 11.66
C SER A 648 2.25 -18.75 10.53
N PHE A 649 0.99 -18.30 10.66
CA PHE A 649 -0.11 -18.57 9.74
C PHE A 649 -0.81 -17.28 9.26
N VAL A 650 -0.89 -16.26 10.12
CA VAL A 650 -1.45 -14.94 9.85
C VAL A 650 -0.32 -13.92 9.68
N PHE A 651 -0.40 -13.08 8.65
CA PHE A 651 0.56 -11.99 8.43
C PHE A 651 0.12 -10.73 9.17
N GLU A 652 -1.16 -10.34 9.00
CA GLU A 652 -1.81 -9.24 9.69
C GLU A 652 -3.23 -9.67 10.06
N CYS A 653 -3.75 -9.19 11.20
CA CYS A 653 -5.08 -9.54 11.67
C CYS A 653 -6.02 -8.33 11.85
N LYS A 654 -6.13 -7.49 10.81
CA LYS A 654 -7.18 -6.47 10.73
C LYS A 654 -8.51 -7.11 10.29
N TYR A 655 -9.60 -6.80 11.01
CA TYR A 655 -10.91 -7.35 10.67
C TYR A 655 -11.65 -6.48 9.65
N GLU A 656 -11.81 -7.07 8.46
CA GLU A 656 -12.43 -6.48 7.28
C GLU A 656 -13.60 -7.34 6.83
N LEU A 657 -14.79 -6.75 6.77
CA LEU A 657 -16.00 -7.45 6.34
C LEU A 657 -15.92 -7.85 4.85
N ASP A 658 -15.21 -7.08 4.02
CA ASP A 658 -14.95 -7.41 2.63
C ASP A 658 -14.01 -8.62 2.46
N SER A 659 -13.03 -8.84 3.34
CA SER A 659 -12.15 -10.02 3.25
C SER A 659 -12.95 -11.33 3.32
N LEU A 660 -14.04 -11.37 4.11
CA LEU A 660 -14.98 -12.51 4.13
C LEU A 660 -15.96 -12.51 2.95
N ALA A 661 -16.32 -11.34 2.39
CA ALA A 661 -17.16 -11.26 1.20
C ALA A 661 -16.40 -11.70 -0.08
N HIS A 662 -15.12 -11.37 -0.20
CA HIS A 662 -14.24 -11.80 -1.29
C HIS A 662 -14.04 -13.33 -1.30
N PHE A 663 -13.90 -13.97 -0.13
CA PHE A 663 -13.89 -15.44 -0.03
C PHE A 663 -15.16 -16.09 -0.63
N LEU A 664 -16.34 -15.49 -0.40
CA LEU A 664 -17.60 -15.95 -1.02
C LEU A 664 -17.68 -15.59 -2.51
N GLN A 665 -17.12 -14.44 -2.92
CA GLN A 665 -17.02 -14.04 -4.33
C GLN A 665 -16.19 -15.03 -5.15
N LEU A 666 -15.00 -15.42 -4.68
CA LEU A 666 -14.10 -16.30 -5.42
C LEU A 666 -14.77 -17.64 -5.79
N GLY A 667 -15.52 -18.23 -4.86
CA GLY A 667 -16.29 -19.44 -5.09
C GLY A 667 -17.55 -19.24 -5.94
N THR A 668 -18.28 -18.13 -5.76
CA THR A 668 -19.50 -17.87 -6.55
C THR A 668 -19.18 -17.50 -8.00
N GLU A 669 -18.13 -16.71 -8.25
CA GLU A 669 -17.63 -16.45 -9.60
C GLU A 669 -17.11 -17.72 -10.29
N PHE A 670 -16.42 -18.60 -9.56
CA PHE A 670 -15.96 -19.88 -10.10
C PHE A 670 -17.15 -20.75 -10.53
N TYR A 671 -18.22 -20.82 -9.74
CA TYR A 671 -19.46 -21.47 -10.16
C TYR A 671 -20.10 -20.78 -11.37
N GLU A 672 -20.24 -19.45 -11.36
CA GLU A 672 -20.88 -18.68 -12.43
C GLU A 672 -20.15 -18.82 -13.78
N ASN A 673 -18.82 -19.03 -13.78
CA ASN A 673 -18.01 -19.15 -14.99
C ASN A 673 -17.68 -20.60 -15.42
N THR A 674 -17.83 -21.60 -14.54
CA THR A 674 -17.52 -23.01 -14.86
C THR A 674 -18.69 -23.98 -14.71
N GLY A 675 -19.74 -23.60 -13.98
CA GLY A 675 -20.79 -24.50 -13.50
C GLY A 675 -20.33 -25.51 -12.42
N SER A 676 -19.07 -25.45 -11.99
CA SER A 676 -18.50 -26.45 -11.08
C SER A 676 -18.84 -26.21 -9.62
N THR A 677 -19.27 -27.27 -8.96
CA THR A 677 -19.54 -27.34 -7.52
C THR A 677 -18.41 -28.02 -6.74
N GLU A 678 -17.27 -28.33 -7.39
CA GLU A 678 -16.17 -29.12 -6.82
C GLU A 678 -15.56 -28.49 -5.54
N PHE A 679 -15.57 -27.16 -5.46
CA PHE A 679 -15.08 -26.42 -4.29
C PHE A 679 -15.98 -26.53 -3.05
N LEU A 680 -17.23 -27.01 -3.16
CA LEU A 680 -18.19 -27.16 -2.06
C LEU A 680 -17.86 -28.37 -1.16
N THR A 681 -16.61 -28.43 -0.71
CA THR A 681 -16.05 -29.48 0.15
C THR A 681 -16.54 -29.34 1.60
N GLU A 682 -16.35 -30.38 2.42
CA GLU A 682 -16.60 -30.29 3.88
C GLU A 682 -15.77 -29.17 4.55
N ARG A 683 -14.56 -28.88 4.03
CA ARG A 683 -13.74 -27.75 4.46
C ARG A 683 -14.42 -26.43 4.08
N TRP A 684 -14.85 -26.25 2.84
CA TRP A 684 -15.53 -25.02 2.41
C TRP A 684 -16.84 -24.77 3.18
N TYR A 685 -17.66 -25.81 3.42
CA TYR A 685 -18.86 -25.67 4.27
C TYR A 685 -18.51 -25.33 5.73
N LYS A 686 -17.37 -25.80 6.24
CA LYS A 686 -16.84 -25.41 7.56
C LYS A 686 -16.36 -23.96 7.58
N ALA A 687 -15.73 -23.48 6.50
CA ALA A 687 -15.36 -22.07 6.32
C ALA A 687 -16.61 -21.17 6.29
N LEU A 688 -17.62 -21.51 5.49
CA LEU A 688 -18.92 -20.81 5.46
C LEU A 688 -19.58 -20.75 6.86
N GLN A 689 -19.58 -21.86 7.60
CA GLN A 689 -20.08 -21.86 8.99
C GLN A 689 -19.24 -21.01 9.95
N THR A 690 -17.98 -20.74 9.65
CA THR A 690 -17.16 -19.78 10.39
C THR A 690 -17.52 -18.35 10.00
N VAL A 691 -17.63 -18.03 8.70
CA VAL A 691 -18.11 -16.72 8.20
C VAL A 691 -19.43 -16.32 8.86
N LEU A 692 -20.42 -17.20 8.85
CA LEU A 692 -21.74 -16.93 9.44
C LEU A 692 -21.66 -16.63 10.94
N LYS A 693 -20.80 -17.32 11.69
CA LYS A 693 -20.57 -17.06 13.13
C LYS A 693 -19.84 -15.74 13.38
N THR A 694 -18.88 -15.39 12.52
CA THR A 694 -18.15 -14.13 12.61
C THR A 694 -19.09 -12.95 12.37
N ILE A 695 -19.90 -12.98 11.30
CA ILE A 695 -20.87 -11.90 11.06
C ILE A 695 -21.98 -11.87 12.13
N ASP A 696 -22.41 -13.00 12.68
CA ASP A 696 -23.36 -13.02 13.81
C ASP A 696 -22.79 -12.40 15.10
N ALA A 697 -21.47 -12.52 15.33
CA ALA A 697 -20.76 -11.90 16.45
C ALA A 697 -20.53 -10.39 16.22
N GLU A 698 -20.16 -9.99 15.02
CA GLU A 698 -19.84 -8.60 14.68
C GLU A 698 -21.08 -7.78 14.26
N SER A 699 -22.25 -8.42 14.19
CA SER A 699 -23.58 -7.75 14.19
C SER A 699 -24.07 -7.40 15.60
N GLN A 700 -23.34 -7.73 16.67
CA GLN A 700 -23.76 -7.39 18.03
C GLN A 700 -23.54 -5.88 18.32
N PRO A 701 -24.52 -5.18 18.90
CA PRO A 701 -24.39 -3.78 19.26
C PRO A 701 -23.42 -3.59 20.43
N THR A 702 -22.93 -2.36 20.62
CA THR A 702 -22.05 -2.04 21.76
C THR A 702 -22.80 -2.07 23.09
N PHE A 703 -24.11 -1.81 23.09
CA PHE A 703 -24.98 -1.91 24.25
C PHE A 703 -26.22 -2.74 23.91
N ASN A 704 -26.66 -3.58 24.84
CA ASN A 704 -27.92 -4.31 24.69
C ASN A 704 -29.12 -3.45 25.13
N SER A 705 -30.34 -3.99 25.00
CA SER A 705 -31.60 -3.31 25.37
C SER A 705 -31.77 -2.96 26.86
N GLN A 706 -30.82 -3.33 27.72
CA GLN A 706 -30.74 -2.90 29.13
C GLN A 706 -29.69 -1.80 29.35
N GLY A 707 -29.01 -1.33 28.31
CA GLY A 707 -27.88 -0.39 28.40
C GLY A 707 -26.57 -1.03 28.88
N HIS A 708 -26.52 -2.36 29.03
CA HIS A 708 -25.29 -3.05 29.43
C HIS A 708 -24.35 -3.21 28.23
N PHE A 709 -23.06 -2.91 28.44
CA PHE A 709 -22.01 -3.11 27.44
C PHE A 709 -21.92 -4.58 27.01
N VAL A 710 -21.92 -4.82 25.71
CA VAL A 710 -21.68 -6.13 25.10
C VAL A 710 -20.23 -6.17 24.64
N GLN A 711 -19.46 -7.12 25.18
CA GLN A 711 -18.06 -7.29 24.79
C GLN A 711 -17.98 -7.81 23.35
N ASN A 712 -17.45 -6.99 22.44
CA ASN A 712 -17.18 -7.38 21.06
C ASN A 712 -16.24 -8.60 21.02
N GLN A 713 -16.41 -9.48 20.03
CA GLN A 713 -15.55 -10.66 19.94
C GLN A 713 -14.20 -10.32 19.31
N TYR A 714 -14.18 -9.44 18.31
CA TYR A 714 -12.95 -8.83 17.82
C TYR A 714 -12.52 -7.61 18.64
N THR A 715 -11.23 -7.53 18.98
CA THR A 715 -10.56 -6.28 19.40
C THR A 715 -9.13 -6.23 18.86
N PHE A 716 -8.64 -5.05 18.45
CA PHE A 716 -7.29 -4.88 17.90
C PHE A 716 -6.62 -3.59 18.37
N GLN A 717 -5.37 -3.68 18.83
CA GLN A 717 -4.51 -2.52 19.08
C GLN A 717 -3.11 -2.75 18.51
N ARG A 718 -2.52 -1.74 17.88
CA ARG A 718 -1.12 -1.71 17.40
C ARG A 718 -0.32 -0.62 18.10
N GLU A 719 0.95 -0.86 18.40
CA GLU A 719 1.90 0.21 18.77
C GLU A 719 2.26 1.03 17.52
N THR A 720 1.63 2.21 17.34
CA THR A 720 1.77 3.05 16.14
C THR A 720 1.55 4.54 16.45
N THR A 721 2.06 5.42 15.58
CA THR A 721 1.77 6.87 15.55
C THR A 721 0.70 7.24 14.53
N ILE A 722 0.32 6.32 13.64
CA ILE A 722 -0.68 6.53 12.58
C ILE A 722 -2.08 6.25 13.12
N GLY A 723 -2.98 7.23 13.04
CA GLY A 723 -4.30 7.17 13.66
C GLY A 723 -5.27 6.14 13.07
N THR A 724 -5.05 5.70 11.82
CA THR A 724 -5.84 4.65 11.16
C THR A 724 -5.30 3.23 11.39
N GLU A 725 -4.10 3.09 11.94
CA GLU A 725 -3.42 1.80 12.13
C GLU A 725 -3.83 1.09 13.44
N THR A 726 -4.81 1.60 14.18
CA THR A 726 -5.23 1.06 15.49
C THR A 726 -6.66 1.47 15.81
N LEU A 727 -7.34 0.77 16.74
CA LEU A 727 -8.76 1.04 17.06
C LEU A 727 -8.94 1.78 18.40
N ASN A 728 -9.92 2.68 18.41
CA ASN A 728 -10.37 3.42 19.60
C ASN A 728 -10.86 2.50 20.73
N LEU A 729 -11.03 3.08 21.92
CA LEU A 729 -11.62 2.43 23.11
C LEU A 729 -10.94 1.10 23.48
N ALA A 730 -9.61 1.12 23.62
CA ALA A 730 -8.78 -0.06 23.92
C ALA A 730 -9.02 -1.23 22.96
N GLY A 731 -9.09 -0.91 21.66
CA GLY A 731 -9.18 -1.89 20.58
C GLY A 731 -10.59 -2.31 20.17
N VAL A 732 -11.64 -1.76 20.79
CA VAL A 732 -13.06 -2.10 20.49
C VAL A 732 -13.59 -1.37 19.25
N GLY A 733 -13.01 -0.23 18.90
CA GLY A 733 -13.58 0.71 17.92
C GLY A 733 -14.66 1.60 18.53
N ASN A 734 -15.28 2.46 17.71
CA ASN A 734 -16.31 3.39 18.17
C ASN A 734 -17.66 2.69 18.42
N PRO A 735 -18.53 3.19 19.34
CA PRO A 735 -19.79 2.54 19.67
C PRO A 735 -20.77 2.43 18.50
N LEU A 736 -21.49 1.32 18.45
CA LEU A 736 -22.51 0.99 17.44
C LEU A 736 -23.85 0.66 18.11
N ASN A 737 -24.93 1.20 17.55
CA ASN A 737 -26.29 1.05 18.07
C ASN A 737 -26.91 -0.32 17.76
N SER A 738 -27.99 -0.66 18.47
CA SER A 738 -28.79 -1.86 18.25
C SER A 738 -29.79 -1.73 17.10
N GLU A 739 -30.32 -2.88 16.67
CA GLU A 739 -31.46 -3.01 15.76
C GLU A 739 -31.26 -2.52 14.31
N THR A 740 -30.03 -2.16 13.93
CA THR A 740 -29.69 -1.75 12.55
C THR A 740 -29.67 -2.90 11.53
N GLY A 741 -29.38 -4.13 11.97
CA GLY A 741 -29.17 -5.28 11.06
C GLY A 741 -27.90 -5.20 10.19
N LEU A 742 -27.04 -4.20 10.42
CA LEU A 742 -25.73 -4.07 9.78
C LEU A 742 -24.66 -4.85 10.56
N ILE A 743 -23.60 -5.26 9.86
CA ILE A 743 -22.43 -5.94 10.41
C ILE A 743 -21.29 -4.93 10.57
N ARG A 744 -20.55 -4.99 11.67
CA ARG A 744 -19.32 -4.20 11.85
C ARG A 744 -18.26 -4.59 10.81
N SER A 745 -17.53 -3.60 10.30
CA SER A 745 -16.16 -3.77 9.82
C SER A 745 -15.27 -2.97 10.75
N ALA A 746 -14.13 -3.51 11.19
CA ALA A 746 -13.22 -2.75 12.04
C ALA A 746 -12.30 -1.87 11.18
N PHE A 747 -11.77 -2.44 10.11
CA PHE A 747 -10.94 -1.81 9.10
C PHE A 747 -11.65 -1.79 7.72
N ARG A 748 -11.03 -1.12 6.75
CA ARG A 748 -11.50 -0.90 5.38
C ARG A 748 -10.66 -1.71 4.37
N PRO A 749 -11.09 -1.78 3.09
CA PRO A 749 -10.29 -2.25 1.96
C PRO A 749 -8.95 -1.53 1.72
N SER A 750 -8.70 -0.40 2.38
CA SER A 750 -7.40 0.30 2.44
C SER A 750 -6.54 -0.12 3.65
N ASP A 751 -6.97 -1.16 4.38
CA ASP A 751 -6.41 -1.60 5.65
C ASP A 751 -6.39 -0.51 6.75
N ASP A 752 -7.09 0.63 6.55
CA ASP A 752 -7.30 1.70 7.53
C ASP A 752 -8.50 1.41 8.45
N ALA A 753 -8.42 1.83 9.72
CA ALA A 753 -9.54 1.79 10.66
C ALA A 753 -10.76 2.59 10.18
N THR A 754 -11.94 2.03 10.39
CA THR A 754 -13.22 2.74 10.21
C THR A 754 -13.40 3.86 11.25
N ILE A 755 -14.08 4.95 10.88
CA ILE A 755 -14.47 6.00 11.83
C ILE A 755 -15.79 5.61 12.49
N LEU A 756 -16.78 5.14 11.72
CA LEU A 756 -18.00 4.52 12.25
C LEU A 756 -18.11 3.08 11.70
N GLY A 757 -18.16 2.10 12.60
CA GLY A 757 -17.95 0.69 12.26
C GLY A 757 -19.03 0.01 11.39
N PHE A 758 -20.22 0.59 11.21
CA PHE A 758 -21.15 0.10 10.17
C PHE A 758 -20.75 0.72 8.82
N PHE A 759 -19.70 0.16 8.23
CA PHE A 759 -19.15 0.58 6.94
C PHE A 759 -20.01 0.04 5.78
N ILE A 760 -20.57 0.92 4.96
CA ILE A 760 -21.70 0.60 4.07
C ILE A 760 -21.32 -0.26 2.84
N PRO A 761 -20.25 0.05 2.07
CA PRO A 761 -19.83 -0.76 0.91
C PRO A 761 -19.63 -2.27 1.16
N PRO A 762 -18.94 -2.75 2.21
CA PRO A 762 -18.80 -4.19 2.45
C PRO A 762 -20.08 -4.84 2.99
N ASN A 763 -20.94 -4.09 3.69
CA ASN A 763 -22.27 -4.58 4.04
C ASN A 763 -23.13 -4.81 2.78
N ALA A 764 -23.09 -3.88 1.83
CA ALA A 764 -23.69 -4.03 0.52
C ALA A 764 -23.13 -5.25 -0.24
N MET A 765 -21.80 -5.38 -0.30
CA MET A 765 -21.10 -6.51 -0.93
C MET A 765 -21.49 -7.86 -0.30
N MET A 766 -21.42 -7.98 1.04
CA MET A 766 -21.79 -9.19 1.77
C MET A 766 -23.26 -9.57 1.50
N SER A 767 -24.16 -8.58 1.38
CA SER A 767 -25.57 -8.83 1.06
C SER A 767 -25.79 -9.46 -0.32
N VAL A 768 -24.95 -9.12 -1.31
CA VAL A 768 -24.92 -9.77 -2.63
C VAL A 768 -24.33 -11.16 -2.53
N GLN A 769 -23.18 -11.30 -1.86
CA GLN A 769 -22.45 -12.57 -1.82
C GLN A 769 -23.17 -13.67 -1.03
N LEU A 770 -23.91 -13.33 0.03
CA LEU A 770 -24.81 -14.27 0.71
C LEU A 770 -25.91 -14.80 -0.23
N GLN A 771 -26.50 -13.93 -1.05
CA GLN A 771 -27.53 -14.32 -2.03
C GLN A 771 -26.96 -15.10 -3.22
N LYS A 772 -25.76 -14.75 -3.72
CA LYS A 772 -25.05 -15.58 -4.70
C LYS A 772 -24.75 -16.97 -4.13
N THR A 773 -24.22 -17.04 -2.91
CA THR A 773 -23.92 -18.30 -2.22
C THR A 773 -25.16 -19.17 -2.03
N ALA A 774 -26.32 -18.58 -1.68
CA ALA A 774 -27.59 -19.27 -1.63
C ALA A 774 -27.98 -19.92 -2.97
N LYS A 775 -27.82 -19.18 -4.09
CA LYS A 775 -28.09 -19.69 -5.45
C LYS A 775 -27.16 -20.86 -5.81
N VAL A 776 -25.86 -20.75 -5.53
CA VAL A 776 -24.87 -21.81 -5.81
C VAL A 776 -25.18 -23.08 -5.02
N ILE A 777 -25.38 -22.97 -3.69
CA ILE A 777 -25.69 -24.13 -2.84
C ILE A 777 -27.03 -24.78 -3.26
N LYS A 778 -28.03 -23.97 -3.66
CA LYS A 778 -29.30 -24.47 -4.21
C LYS A 778 -29.10 -25.27 -5.50
N ALA A 779 -28.29 -24.76 -6.43
CA ALA A 779 -28.00 -25.42 -7.70
C ALA A 779 -27.16 -26.71 -7.51
N ALA A 780 -26.31 -26.75 -6.49
CA ALA A 780 -25.57 -27.93 -6.07
C ALA A 780 -26.42 -29.00 -5.33
N GLY A 781 -27.72 -28.75 -5.11
CA GLY A 781 -28.59 -29.66 -4.34
C GLY A 781 -28.32 -29.67 -2.83
N GLY A 782 -27.68 -28.63 -2.31
CA GLY A 782 -27.34 -28.50 -0.89
C GLY A 782 -28.55 -28.25 0.03
N PRO A 783 -28.34 -28.17 1.36
CA PRO A 783 -29.44 -28.15 2.33
C PRO A 783 -30.37 -26.95 2.17
N ALA A 784 -31.66 -27.22 1.90
CA ALA A 784 -32.66 -26.19 1.66
C ALA A 784 -32.82 -25.18 2.81
N SER A 785 -32.55 -25.58 4.06
CA SER A 785 -32.54 -24.69 5.22
C SER A 785 -31.36 -23.71 5.22
N LEU A 786 -30.18 -24.13 4.75
CA LEU A 786 -29.01 -23.25 4.58
C LEU A 786 -29.22 -22.27 3.41
N VAL A 787 -29.83 -22.74 2.33
CA VAL A 787 -30.24 -21.88 1.21
C VAL A 787 -31.22 -20.79 1.67
N ALA A 788 -32.20 -21.15 2.51
CA ALA A 788 -33.17 -20.21 3.05
C ALA A 788 -32.52 -19.19 4.01
N ASP A 789 -31.69 -19.66 4.95
CA ASP A 789 -30.95 -18.80 5.90
C ASP A 789 -30.07 -17.78 5.17
N LEU A 790 -29.26 -18.21 4.19
CA LEU A 790 -28.41 -17.32 3.39
C LEU A 790 -29.22 -16.31 2.56
N GLN A 791 -30.33 -16.74 1.96
CA GLN A 791 -31.21 -15.86 1.19
C GLN A 791 -31.89 -14.83 2.10
N GLU A 792 -32.36 -15.23 3.29
CA GLU A 792 -32.99 -14.34 4.27
C GLU A 792 -31.98 -13.31 4.83
N ARG A 793 -30.80 -13.78 5.26
CA ARG A 793 -29.69 -12.94 5.73
C ARG A 793 -29.28 -11.91 4.69
N GLY A 794 -29.01 -12.33 3.46
CA GLY A 794 -28.63 -11.43 2.37
C GLY A 794 -29.72 -10.43 2.01
N THR A 795 -31.00 -10.84 2.04
CA THR A 795 -32.13 -9.93 1.78
C THR A 795 -32.27 -8.88 2.90
N LYS A 796 -32.20 -9.30 4.17
CA LYS A 796 -32.26 -8.39 5.34
C LYS A 796 -31.09 -7.42 5.36
N LEU A 797 -29.87 -7.90 5.12
CA LEU A 797 -28.68 -7.06 5.10
C LEU A 797 -28.74 -6.02 3.96
N ALA A 798 -29.23 -6.41 2.78
CA ALA A 798 -29.44 -5.48 1.67
C ALA A 798 -30.48 -4.39 2.02
N GLN A 799 -31.47 -4.72 2.86
CA GLN A 799 -32.47 -3.76 3.33
C GLN A 799 -31.89 -2.83 4.41
N ALA A 800 -31.16 -3.37 5.39
CA ALA A 800 -30.44 -2.59 6.40
C ALA A 800 -29.48 -1.55 5.78
N VAL A 801 -28.80 -1.90 4.68
CA VAL A 801 -27.96 -0.98 3.90
C VAL A 801 -28.75 0.18 3.30
N ARG A 802 -30.02 -0.04 2.91
CA ARG A 802 -30.90 1.05 2.43
C ARG A 802 -31.43 1.88 3.60
N ASP A 803 -31.99 1.21 4.62
CA ASP A 803 -32.67 1.85 5.76
C ASP A 803 -31.74 2.71 6.63
N HIS A 804 -30.46 2.34 6.73
CA HIS A 804 -29.46 3.04 7.55
C HIS A 804 -28.32 3.68 6.76
N GLY A 805 -28.05 3.20 5.54
CA GLY A 805 -26.99 3.76 4.68
C GLY A 805 -27.45 4.95 3.84
N ILE A 806 -28.74 5.06 3.49
CA ILE A 806 -29.25 6.19 2.71
C ILE A 806 -29.53 7.39 3.62
N VAL A 807 -29.00 8.56 3.26
CA VAL A 807 -29.05 9.78 4.07
C VAL A 807 -29.25 11.02 3.20
N GLN A 808 -29.98 12.00 3.72
CA GLN A 808 -30.20 13.29 3.05
C GLN A 808 -28.91 14.13 3.02
N HIS A 809 -28.37 14.38 1.83
CA HIS A 809 -27.35 15.38 1.57
C HIS A 809 -27.97 16.74 1.18
N THR A 810 -27.33 17.84 1.60
CA THR A 810 -27.84 19.22 1.42
C THR A 810 -27.78 19.71 -0.04
N LYS A 811 -26.78 19.25 -0.81
CA LYS A 811 -26.60 19.62 -2.23
C LYS A 811 -27.16 18.59 -3.21
N TYR A 812 -27.25 17.31 -2.81
CA TYR A 812 -27.41 16.19 -3.75
C TYR A 812 -28.68 15.35 -3.55
N GLY A 813 -29.55 15.65 -2.59
CA GLY A 813 -30.69 14.78 -2.29
C GLY A 813 -30.26 13.57 -1.47
N ASP A 814 -30.97 12.46 -1.59
CA ASP A 814 -30.56 11.19 -0.98
C ASP A 814 -29.26 10.67 -1.59
N VAL A 815 -28.33 10.26 -0.72
CA VAL A 815 -27.04 9.63 -1.07
C VAL A 815 -26.79 8.47 -0.10
N TYR A 816 -25.90 7.55 -0.46
CA TYR A 816 -25.33 6.61 0.50
C TYR A 816 -24.25 7.30 1.34
N ALA A 817 -24.29 7.11 2.66
CA ALA A 817 -23.19 7.39 3.56
C ALA A 817 -22.08 6.34 3.39
N PHE A 818 -20.84 6.73 3.63
CA PHE A 818 -19.70 5.81 3.59
C PHE A 818 -19.72 4.89 4.83
N GLU A 819 -19.89 5.49 6.00
CA GLU A 819 -19.91 4.84 7.31
C GLU A 819 -21.02 5.44 8.19
N VAL A 820 -21.65 4.62 9.03
CA VAL A 820 -22.67 5.04 10.03
C VAL A 820 -22.48 4.35 11.38
N ASP A 821 -23.14 4.85 12.43
CA ASP A 821 -23.10 4.28 13.79
C ASP A 821 -24.44 3.69 14.28
N GLY A 822 -25.53 3.96 13.56
CA GLY A 822 -26.90 3.61 13.97
C GLY A 822 -27.51 4.52 15.05
N TYR A 823 -26.75 5.47 15.61
CA TYR A 823 -27.26 6.55 16.47
C TYR A 823 -27.66 7.80 15.66
N GLY A 824 -27.14 7.93 14.45
CA GLY A 824 -27.45 9.01 13.50
C GLY A 824 -26.22 9.72 12.94
N SER A 825 -25.02 9.37 13.42
CA SER A 825 -23.77 9.85 12.83
C SER A 825 -23.51 9.17 11.49
N ARG A 826 -22.91 9.92 10.56
CA ARG A 826 -22.68 9.50 9.19
C ARG A 826 -21.46 10.18 8.60
N ILE A 827 -20.59 9.42 7.93
CA ILE A 827 -19.44 9.95 7.19
C ILE A 827 -19.80 10.08 5.72
N LEU A 828 -19.51 11.24 5.14
CA LEU A 828 -19.76 11.57 3.73
C LEU A 828 -18.42 11.77 3.04
N MET A 829 -17.94 10.73 2.37
CA MET A 829 -16.71 10.63 1.60
C MET A 829 -16.83 9.44 0.65
N ASP A 830 -15.77 9.12 -0.08
CA ASP A 830 -15.51 7.75 -0.52
C ASP A 830 -14.00 7.48 -0.47
N ASP A 831 -13.64 6.21 -0.50
CA ASP A 831 -12.26 5.72 -0.60
C ASP A 831 -12.05 5.01 -1.95
N ALA A 832 -10.81 4.87 -2.39
CA ALA A 832 -10.51 4.25 -3.68
C ALA A 832 -10.60 2.72 -3.69
N ASN A 833 -10.48 2.08 -2.54
CA ASN A 833 -10.32 0.62 -2.46
C ASN A 833 -11.68 -0.09 -2.51
N ILE A 834 -11.76 -1.18 -3.27
CA ILE A 834 -13.03 -1.90 -3.52
C ILE A 834 -13.25 -2.94 -2.39
N PRO A 835 -14.44 -3.01 -1.75
CA PRO A 835 -15.66 -2.24 -2.01
C PRO A 835 -15.65 -0.78 -1.50
N SER A 836 -15.99 0.14 -2.41
CA SER A 836 -16.25 1.58 -2.20
C SER A 836 -17.68 1.96 -2.61
N LEU A 837 -18.16 3.17 -2.27
CA LEU A 837 -19.49 3.65 -2.71
C LEU A 837 -19.58 3.77 -4.23
N LEU A 838 -18.50 4.23 -4.88
CA LEU A 838 -18.41 4.31 -6.33
C LEU A 838 -18.60 2.94 -6.99
N SER A 839 -18.16 1.86 -6.32
CA SER A 839 -18.19 0.48 -6.82
C SER A 839 -19.52 -0.26 -6.64
N LEU A 840 -20.54 0.30 -5.96
CA LEU A 840 -21.80 -0.40 -5.67
C LEU A 840 -22.48 -1.09 -6.89
N PRO A 841 -22.45 -0.54 -8.13
CA PRO A 841 -22.95 -1.25 -9.32
C PRO A 841 -22.03 -2.39 -9.78
N TYR A 842 -20.70 -2.20 -9.71
CA TYR A 842 -19.70 -3.23 -10.04
C TYR A 842 -19.81 -4.44 -9.10
N LEU A 843 -20.13 -4.20 -7.82
CA LEU A 843 -20.41 -5.25 -6.83
C LEU A 843 -21.76 -5.96 -7.06
N GLY A 844 -22.60 -5.47 -7.98
CA GLY A 844 -23.93 -6.02 -8.26
C GLY A 844 -24.97 -5.76 -7.18
N PHE A 845 -24.80 -4.73 -6.34
CA PHE A 845 -25.74 -4.38 -5.26
C PHE A 845 -26.97 -3.60 -5.78
N LEU A 846 -26.76 -2.72 -6.75
CA LEU A 846 -27.76 -1.86 -7.38
C LEU A 846 -27.42 -1.64 -8.86
N ASP A 847 -28.36 -1.12 -9.64
CA ASP A 847 -28.07 -0.73 -11.02
C ASP A 847 -27.36 0.64 -11.08
N LYS A 848 -26.47 0.84 -12.05
CA LYS A 848 -25.75 2.11 -12.25
C LYS A 848 -26.65 3.32 -12.52
N SER A 849 -27.90 3.11 -12.94
CA SER A 849 -28.91 4.16 -13.13
C SER A 849 -29.71 4.49 -11.87
N ASP A 850 -29.49 3.79 -10.74
CA ASP A 850 -30.16 4.07 -9.47
C ASP A 850 -29.97 5.55 -9.06
N PRO A 851 -31.04 6.27 -8.70
CA PRO A 851 -30.98 7.71 -8.46
C PRO A 851 -30.14 8.08 -7.23
N VAL A 852 -30.17 7.25 -6.18
CA VAL A 852 -29.40 7.47 -4.95
C VAL A 852 -27.92 7.21 -5.23
N TYR A 853 -27.58 6.16 -5.98
CA TYR A 853 -26.22 5.94 -6.48
C TYR A 853 -25.76 7.10 -7.36
N GLN A 854 -26.59 7.59 -8.29
CA GLN A 854 -26.22 8.70 -9.17
C GLN A 854 -26.03 10.03 -8.43
N ASN A 855 -26.74 10.25 -7.32
CA ASN A 855 -26.48 11.38 -6.42
C ASN A 855 -25.18 11.18 -5.62
N THR A 856 -24.98 9.96 -5.10
CA THR A 856 -23.76 9.56 -4.37
C THR A 856 -22.52 9.72 -5.26
N ARG A 857 -22.56 9.24 -6.50
CA ARG A 857 -21.52 9.38 -7.53
C ARG A 857 -21.09 10.84 -7.70
N LYS A 858 -22.05 11.78 -7.80
CA LYS A 858 -21.78 13.22 -7.92
C LYS A 858 -21.20 13.82 -6.64
N MET A 859 -21.58 13.30 -5.46
CA MET A 859 -21.00 13.71 -4.18
C MET A 859 -19.56 13.25 -4.01
N ILE A 860 -19.26 12.00 -4.39
CA ILE A 860 -17.95 11.37 -4.16
C ILE A 860 -16.89 11.75 -5.20
N THR A 861 -17.30 12.24 -6.38
CA THR A 861 -16.40 12.80 -7.42
C THR A 861 -16.39 14.33 -7.47
N ASP A 862 -16.87 15.01 -6.43
CA ASP A 862 -16.80 16.47 -6.29
C ASP A 862 -15.88 16.88 -5.12
N LYS A 863 -14.82 17.63 -5.45
CA LYS A 863 -13.83 18.16 -4.49
C LYS A 863 -14.44 19.05 -3.40
N ALA A 864 -15.64 19.59 -3.61
CA ALA A 864 -16.36 20.37 -2.61
C ALA A 864 -17.12 19.51 -1.58
N THR A 865 -17.26 18.20 -1.81
CA THR A 865 -18.07 17.30 -0.95
C THR A 865 -17.40 15.98 -0.56
N ASN A 866 -16.40 15.50 -1.30
CA ASN A 866 -15.53 14.40 -0.84
C ASN A 866 -14.14 14.95 -0.44
N PRO A 867 -13.73 14.84 0.84
CA PRO A 867 -12.40 15.29 1.28
C PRO A 867 -11.24 14.52 0.61
N TYR A 868 -11.49 13.33 0.06
CA TYR A 868 -10.50 12.51 -0.64
C TYR A 868 -10.65 12.51 -2.17
N TYR A 869 -11.50 13.36 -2.76
CA TYR A 869 -11.47 13.60 -4.21
C TYR A 869 -10.39 14.64 -4.54
N LEU A 870 -9.19 14.15 -4.79
CA LEU A 870 -7.98 14.93 -4.97
C LEU A 870 -7.86 15.38 -6.44
N VAL A 871 -7.48 16.65 -6.63
CA VAL A 871 -7.35 17.26 -7.96
C VAL A 871 -6.14 18.18 -7.96
N GLY A 872 -5.20 17.90 -8.86
CA GLY A 872 -3.98 18.68 -9.12
C GLY A 872 -3.74 18.87 -10.64
N PRO A 873 -2.60 19.48 -11.02
CA PRO A 873 -2.30 19.84 -12.40
C PRO A 873 -1.96 18.67 -13.34
N GLN A 874 -1.68 17.47 -12.83
CA GLN A 874 -1.27 16.32 -13.67
C GLN A 874 -2.17 15.09 -13.54
N PHE A 875 -2.84 14.90 -12.40
CA PHE A 875 -3.73 13.78 -12.15
C PHE A 875 -4.87 14.17 -11.20
N HIS A 876 -5.91 13.36 -11.11
CA HIS A 876 -7.01 13.51 -10.16
C HIS A 876 -7.69 12.15 -9.91
N GLY A 877 -8.51 12.07 -8.87
CA GLY A 877 -9.27 10.86 -8.55
C GLY A 877 -9.64 10.81 -7.07
N ILE A 878 -10.20 9.68 -6.63
CA ILE A 878 -10.38 9.41 -5.20
C ILE A 878 -9.06 8.83 -4.68
N GLY A 879 -8.62 9.33 -3.51
CA GLY A 879 -7.53 8.76 -2.73
C GLY A 879 -8.06 8.06 -1.47
N GLY A 880 -7.35 8.23 -0.36
CA GLY A 880 -7.76 7.74 0.96
C GLY A 880 -6.83 8.28 2.05
N PRO A 881 -7.14 8.06 3.33
CA PRO A 881 -6.26 8.45 4.42
C PRO A 881 -4.92 7.69 4.41
N HIS A 882 -4.90 6.45 3.88
CA HIS A 882 -3.73 5.56 3.81
C HIS A 882 -2.43 6.24 3.33
N ILE A 883 -2.49 6.92 2.18
CA ILE A 883 -1.33 7.63 1.57
C ILE A 883 -1.43 9.15 1.77
N GLY A 884 -2.60 9.67 2.13
CA GLY A 884 -2.82 11.08 2.48
C GLY A 884 -3.16 12.00 1.31
N LEU A 885 -3.02 13.31 1.56
CA LEU A 885 -3.83 14.37 0.92
C LEU A 885 -3.39 14.80 -0.49
N GLU A 886 -2.35 14.20 -1.07
CA GLU A 886 -1.89 14.50 -2.44
C GLU A 886 -1.94 13.30 -3.40
N ASN A 887 -2.25 12.10 -2.92
CA ASN A 887 -2.10 10.85 -3.68
C ASN A 887 -3.45 10.23 -4.04
N ALA A 888 -3.85 10.34 -5.32
CA ALA A 888 -5.07 9.73 -5.84
C ALA A 888 -4.77 8.35 -6.44
N TRP A 889 -5.69 7.40 -6.28
CA TRP A 889 -5.47 6.01 -6.66
C TRP A 889 -6.04 5.73 -8.06
N PRO A 890 -5.28 5.15 -9.01
CA PRO A 890 -5.76 4.80 -10.35
C PRO A 890 -7.02 3.93 -10.35
N MET A 891 -7.17 3.04 -9.36
CA MET A 891 -8.36 2.21 -9.18
C MET A 891 -9.66 3.01 -9.11
N SER A 892 -9.64 4.22 -8.51
CA SER A 892 -10.84 5.07 -8.46
C SER A 892 -11.33 5.47 -9.85
N LEU A 893 -10.43 5.92 -10.74
CA LEU A 893 -10.75 6.29 -12.12
C LEU A 893 -11.20 5.08 -12.95
N LEU A 894 -10.63 3.90 -12.69
CA LEU A 894 -10.98 2.65 -13.36
C LEU A 894 -12.38 2.19 -12.97
N VAL A 895 -12.71 2.15 -11.68
CA VAL A 895 -14.08 1.88 -11.21
C VAL A 895 -15.04 2.95 -11.72
N GLN A 896 -14.63 4.23 -11.73
CA GLN A 896 -15.44 5.32 -12.30
C GLN A 896 -15.74 5.09 -13.79
N ALA A 897 -14.79 4.58 -14.57
CA ALA A 897 -15.00 4.20 -15.97
C ALA A 897 -15.94 2.99 -16.12
N MET A 898 -15.70 1.90 -15.37
CA MET A 898 -16.53 0.68 -15.38
C MET A 898 -18.00 0.94 -14.99
N THR A 899 -18.26 2.01 -14.24
CA THR A 899 -19.58 2.42 -13.73
C THR A 899 -20.17 3.66 -14.43
N SER A 900 -19.62 4.08 -15.58
CA SER A 900 -20.14 5.17 -16.40
C SER A 900 -20.87 4.67 -17.66
N ASP A 901 -21.71 5.53 -18.23
CA ASP A 901 -22.26 5.39 -19.58
C ASP A 901 -21.78 6.49 -20.56
N ASN A 902 -20.93 7.41 -20.09
CA ASN A 902 -20.38 8.51 -20.87
C ASN A 902 -19.02 8.12 -21.47
N ASP A 903 -19.00 7.88 -22.78
CA ASP A 903 -17.79 7.53 -23.55
C ASP A 903 -16.59 8.46 -23.28
N ALA A 904 -16.84 9.77 -23.09
CA ALA A 904 -15.78 10.76 -22.83
C ALA A 904 -15.20 10.64 -21.40
N GLU A 905 -16.02 10.28 -20.41
CA GLU A 905 -15.56 9.98 -19.04
C GLU A 905 -14.75 8.69 -19.02
N ILE A 906 -15.27 7.64 -19.67
CA ILE A 906 -14.63 6.32 -19.78
C ILE A 906 -13.24 6.43 -20.40
N ILE A 907 -13.13 7.06 -21.57
CA ILE A 907 -11.85 7.19 -22.28
C ILE A 907 -10.93 8.23 -21.63
N GLY A 908 -11.47 9.27 -20.99
CA GLY A 908 -10.69 10.24 -20.22
C GLY A 908 -9.98 9.59 -19.04
N ASN A 909 -10.72 8.84 -18.23
CA ASN A 909 -10.20 8.10 -17.08
C ASN A 909 -9.15 7.05 -17.49
N LEU A 910 -9.43 6.27 -18.54
CA LEU A 910 -8.48 5.27 -19.04
C LEU A 910 -7.18 5.91 -19.55
N ASN A 911 -7.27 7.05 -20.27
CA ASN A 911 -6.09 7.79 -20.72
C ASN A 911 -5.28 8.38 -19.56
N LEU A 912 -5.93 8.90 -18.50
CA LEU A 912 -5.25 9.40 -17.30
C LEU A 912 -4.43 8.28 -16.64
N VAL A 913 -5.03 7.12 -16.41
CA VAL A 913 -4.34 5.96 -15.81
C VAL A 913 -3.18 5.50 -16.71
N ARG A 914 -3.39 5.35 -18.02
CA ARG A 914 -2.31 5.02 -18.97
C ARG A 914 -1.14 6.02 -18.89
N ASN A 915 -1.44 7.31 -18.82
CA ASN A 915 -0.41 8.36 -18.78
C ASN A 915 0.36 8.40 -17.45
N ALA A 916 -0.28 8.04 -16.33
CA ALA A 916 0.35 7.95 -15.02
C ALA A 916 1.16 6.66 -14.82
N SER A 917 0.86 5.59 -15.57
CA SER A 917 1.56 4.31 -15.57
C SER A 917 2.95 4.37 -16.26
N LEU A 918 3.78 5.35 -15.90
CA LEU A 918 5.08 5.64 -16.56
C LEU A 918 6.06 4.46 -16.54
N LEU A 919 5.97 3.56 -15.55
CA LEU A 919 6.76 2.32 -15.51
C LEU A 919 6.10 1.13 -16.21
N GLY A 920 5.01 1.33 -16.95
CA GLY A 920 4.34 0.27 -17.73
C GLY A 920 3.48 -0.67 -16.90
N LEU A 921 3.21 -0.35 -15.63
CA LEU A 921 2.29 -1.03 -14.72
C LEU A 921 1.38 0.00 -14.05
N VAL A 922 0.28 -0.46 -13.47
CA VAL A 922 -0.60 0.38 -12.65
C VAL A 922 -0.10 0.40 -11.21
N HIS A 923 0.08 1.60 -10.69
CA HIS A 923 0.53 1.88 -9.33
C HIS A 923 -0.65 1.94 -8.34
N GLU A 924 -0.35 1.88 -7.05
CA GLU A 924 -1.34 2.01 -5.98
C GLU A 924 -1.91 3.43 -5.92
N SER A 925 -1.04 4.43 -5.82
CA SER A 925 -1.41 5.84 -5.83
C SER A 925 -0.44 6.70 -6.63
N ILE A 926 -0.89 7.88 -7.06
CA ILE A 926 -0.18 8.84 -7.91
C ILE A 926 -0.31 10.24 -7.30
N ASN A 927 0.79 10.98 -7.16
CA ASN A 927 0.73 12.37 -6.70
C ASN A 927 0.03 13.24 -7.77
N VAL A 928 -1.08 13.89 -7.40
CA VAL A 928 -1.88 14.74 -8.30
C VAL A 928 -1.12 15.94 -8.88
N ASN A 929 -0.01 16.32 -8.23
CA ASN A 929 0.90 17.38 -8.63
C ASN A 929 2.04 16.90 -9.54
N ASN A 930 2.47 15.64 -9.43
CA ASN A 930 3.61 15.07 -10.14
C ASN A 930 3.46 13.56 -10.38
N ILE A 931 3.07 13.13 -11.59
CA ILE A 931 2.85 11.71 -11.92
C ILE A 931 4.12 10.83 -11.88
N LYS A 932 5.29 11.39 -11.56
CA LYS A 932 6.53 10.64 -11.30
C LYS A 932 6.66 10.19 -9.85
N GLU A 933 5.85 10.74 -8.96
CA GLU A 933 5.70 10.31 -7.57
C GLU A 933 4.48 9.40 -7.49
N TYR A 934 4.70 8.17 -7.03
CA TYR A 934 3.68 7.12 -6.95
C TYR A 934 4.04 6.16 -5.80
N THR A 935 3.06 5.41 -5.31
CA THR A 935 3.30 4.31 -4.36
C THR A 935 3.17 2.94 -5.04
N ARG A 936 3.96 1.98 -4.56
CA ARG A 936 4.05 0.57 -5.00
C ARG A 936 4.32 0.38 -6.51
N PRO A 937 5.57 0.08 -6.91
CA PRO A 937 5.91 -0.18 -8.31
C PRO A 937 5.29 -1.48 -8.84
N TRP A 938 4.88 -2.41 -7.96
CA TRP A 938 4.25 -3.67 -8.31
C TRP A 938 3.05 -3.96 -7.41
N PHE A 939 1.85 -3.65 -7.92
CA PHE A 939 0.59 -3.95 -7.26
C PHE A 939 -0.33 -4.75 -8.20
N ALA A 940 -0.42 -6.07 -8.00
CA ALA A 940 -1.07 -6.95 -8.96
C ALA A 940 -2.60 -6.79 -8.99
N TRP A 941 -3.22 -6.36 -7.89
CA TRP A 941 -4.65 -6.03 -7.84
C TRP A 941 -5.00 -4.84 -8.75
N ALA A 942 -4.28 -3.71 -8.64
CA ALA A 942 -4.52 -2.54 -9.50
C ALA A 942 -4.31 -2.85 -10.99
N ASN A 943 -3.30 -3.66 -11.32
CA ASN A 943 -3.10 -4.20 -12.68
C ASN A 943 -4.29 -5.05 -13.16
N SER A 944 -4.88 -5.86 -12.28
CA SER A 944 -6.09 -6.62 -12.60
C SER A 944 -7.33 -5.74 -12.79
N VAL A 945 -7.56 -4.72 -11.97
CA VAL A 945 -8.69 -3.78 -12.13
C VAL A 945 -8.60 -3.01 -13.45
N PHE A 946 -7.38 -2.62 -13.86
CA PHE A 946 -7.15 -2.03 -15.18
C PHE A 946 -7.51 -3.00 -16.32
N ALA A 947 -7.07 -4.26 -16.21
CA ALA A 947 -7.37 -5.25 -17.24
C ALA A 947 -8.87 -5.60 -17.31
N GLN A 948 -9.58 -5.65 -16.18
CA GLN A 948 -11.04 -5.76 -16.13
C GLN A 948 -11.70 -4.60 -16.88
N THR A 949 -11.25 -3.36 -16.62
CA THR A 949 -11.77 -2.14 -17.26
C THR A 949 -11.60 -2.20 -18.79
N VAL A 950 -10.41 -2.58 -19.27
CA VAL A 950 -10.15 -2.74 -20.72
C VAL A 950 -11.00 -3.87 -21.32
N LEU A 951 -11.19 -4.98 -20.61
CA LEU A 951 -12.03 -6.10 -21.08
C LEU A 951 -13.53 -5.75 -21.10
N GLN A 952 -14.03 -4.94 -20.16
CA GLN A 952 -15.40 -4.43 -20.20
C GLN A 952 -15.60 -3.49 -21.39
N ILE A 953 -14.71 -2.52 -21.59
CA ILE A 953 -14.77 -1.60 -22.76
C ILE A 953 -14.65 -2.40 -24.07
N ALA A 954 -13.81 -3.42 -24.13
CA ALA A 954 -13.69 -4.30 -25.28
C ALA A 954 -14.99 -5.07 -25.63
N ALA A 955 -15.81 -5.39 -24.63
CA ALA A 955 -17.09 -6.07 -24.81
C ALA A 955 -18.25 -5.10 -25.11
N GLU A 956 -18.34 -4.01 -24.36
CA GLU A 956 -19.52 -3.12 -24.33
C GLU A 956 -19.38 -1.90 -25.26
N ARG A 957 -18.17 -1.34 -25.36
CA ARG A 957 -17.87 -0.07 -26.05
C ARG A 957 -16.60 -0.18 -26.91
N PRO A 958 -16.51 -1.19 -27.81
CA PRO A 958 -15.28 -1.53 -28.54
C PRO A 958 -14.73 -0.39 -29.40
N HIS A 959 -15.60 0.52 -29.85
CA HIS A 959 -15.23 1.68 -30.66
C HIS A 959 -14.24 2.63 -29.98
N LEU A 960 -14.23 2.68 -28.64
CA LEU A 960 -13.36 3.57 -27.86
C LEU A 960 -11.88 3.15 -27.89
N ILE A 961 -11.58 1.88 -28.13
CA ILE A 961 -10.22 1.32 -27.99
C ILE A 961 -9.75 0.51 -29.21
N PHE A 962 -10.68 0.01 -30.02
CA PHE A 962 -10.41 -0.73 -31.26
C PHE A 962 -10.75 0.05 -32.54
N GLY A 963 -11.29 1.27 -32.41
CA GLY A 963 -11.64 2.15 -33.53
C GLY A 963 -13.08 2.01 -34.04
N ILE A 964 -13.49 2.96 -34.87
CA ILE A 964 -14.87 3.08 -35.38
C ILE A 964 -15.29 1.78 -36.10
N ASN A 965 -16.53 1.31 -35.83
CA ASN A 965 -17.10 0.06 -36.33
C ASN A 965 -16.40 -1.24 -35.88
N ALA A 966 -15.52 -1.20 -34.88
CA ALA A 966 -14.95 -2.41 -34.31
C ALA A 966 -16.00 -3.31 -33.63
N LYS A 967 -15.91 -4.62 -33.86
CA LYS A 967 -16.77 -5.62 -33.22
C LYS A 967 -16.45 -5.75 -31.71
N PRO A 968 -17.40 -6.17 -30.86
CA PRO A 968 -17.08 -6.58 -29.49
C PRO A 968 -15.97 -7.64 -29.38
N TYR A 969 -15.42 -7.79 -28.18
CA TYR A 969 -14.61 -8.93 -27.77
C TYR A 969 -15.12 -9.49 -26.45
N THR A 970 -15.30 -10.80 -26.38
CA THR A 970 -15.74 -11.51 -25.18
C THR A 970 -14.90 -12.77 -25.01
N VAL A 971 -14.50 -13.04 -23.76
CA VAL A 971 -13.49 -14.02 -23.34
C VAL A 971 -13.94 -15.48 -23.44
#